data_AF-A0AAU9WWP6-F1
#
_entry.id   AF-A0AAU9WWP6-F1
#
_cell.length_a   1.000
_cell.length_b   1.000
_cell.length_c   1.000
_cell.angle_alpha   90.00
_cell.angle_beta   90.00
_cell.angle_gamma   90.00
#
_symmetry.space_group_name_H-M   'P 1'
#
loop_
_entity.id
_entity.type
_entity.pdbx_description
1 polymer ?
#
loop_
_entity_poly.entity_id
_entity_poly.type
_entity_poly.pdbx_seq_one_letter_code
_entity_poly.pdbx_strand_id
1 'polypeptide(L)'
;MITTLLEISTSQSLVTREDRTYLRKKRHILGPPNMFLFVAILAVILIIIFVLDCDFILKFHEQFGAKPEEKLRGKVVWITGASSGIGENLAYELAKCGCKLVLSARRKEELERVKAKCIVLAGEKSPAIDVLVLPMDVTDYNSHKDHAQAVMDHFQRIDILVNNSGRSQRGLVLDTPGVEVDKAMMTINVLGQISLTKVVLPHMIKQKTGQIIVTSSVAGKVGSPGQATYSATKYAIQGYYNTLRMEVNEHGIGVTLVCPGPVQTDVVANAFTEDVNKQFKEKATVQRDSKRMQPARCAHLMTVAMANKLDEVWISPNPVLLFIYISQYCPVCQTCRYETGSKDAGRNRIKNCMFYTVKRIPLEWIPMQDGTKLAAKLWIPEPINKTDLPAEEGKYPAVLEFLPYRRIDWTATRDEKNHSYFCSYGYVCVRVDMRGSGDSEGFYYDEYEKQEQELCCDITKMSKCGKNISMYGKSWGGFNGLQVAARRPCALKTIISTYSTDDRYADDIHYRGGCVLGREMLSWAHIMFLWNARPPHPDSLGPRFFSKSKKYTDSKNIYIRINFIIWKQMWLNRLNKSSEPWIHIWLSHQSRDAYWKHGSIAEDYTSIKCPVFLIGGYSDLYTDAVFRMVEHLNCPVRALIGPWSHAWPADSSPGPRIDHLKECVRWWDCHLKGLSTDVMKEPLIRMFLRDGISMAHKEDIWPGRWVAEDCWPSPNVQLQEFILHNDQRLALTTENYEQATGQESVESNVFVKSSFLSGSWGGLPLAFSLDELPIEQGFEDNLSECWETVMLNKPTAIVGFPEVHLQLSSDRPCALVAARLCDVFPNGESALITRGVLNLTHISGHSSEDIQPLQSNKNCIMHS
;
A
#
# COMPACT_ATOMS: atom_id res chain seq x y z
N MET A 1 -19.16 -19.28 25.43
CA MET A 1 -20.50 -19.30 24.80
C MET A 1 -20.47 -18.76 23.37
N ILE A 2 -19.81 -17.62 23.09
CA ILE A 2 -19.52 -17.17 21.70
C ILE A 2 -18.50 -18.11 21.00
N THR A 3 -17.51 -18.59 21.73
CA THR A 3 -16.55 -19.62 21.24
C THR A 3 -17.24 -20.92 20.82
N THR A 4 -18.27 -21.32 21.57
CA THR A 4 -19.07 -22.52 21.31
C THR A 4 -20.00 -22.37 20.09
N LEU A 5 -20.35 -21.13 19.69
CA LEU A 5 -21.13 -20.86 18.47
C LEU A 5 -20.24 -20.85 17.21
N LEU A 6 -18.96 -20.54 17.34
CA LEU A 6 -17.99 -20.55 16.24
C LEU A 6 -17.51 -21.97 15.87
N GLU A 7 -17.42 -22.89 16.84
CA GLU A 7 -17.08 -24.31 16.59
C GLU A 7 -18.20 -25.10 15.88
N ILE A 8 -19.47 -24.70 16.05
CA ILE A 8 -20.61 -25.35 15.39
C ILE A 8 -20.71 -24.96 13.90
N SER A 9 -20.10 -23.83 13.51
CA SER A 9 -20.08 -23.35 12.11
C SER A 9 -18.95 -23.96 11.27
N THR A 10 -17.94 -24.57 11.90
CA THR A 10 -16.69 -25.00 11.23
C THR A 10 -16.54 -26.53 11.10
N SER A 11 -17.49 -27.32 11.64
CA SER A 11 -17.51 -28.78 11.54
C SER A 11 -18.76 -29.28 10.80
N GLN A 12 -18.81 -29.08 9.47
CA GLN A 12 -19.81 -29.77 8.62
C GLN A 12 -19.26 -30.98 7.86
N SER A 13 -18.01 -31.36 8.07
CA SER A 13 -17.48 -32.65 7.63
C SER A 13 -17.25 -33.55 8.85
N LEU A 14 -17.90 -34.72 8.86
CA LEU A 14 -17.72 -35.85 9.78
C LEU A 14 -18.43 -35.75 11.14
N VAL A 15 -19.74 -36.05 11.17
CA VAL A 15 -20.42 -36.49 12.40
C VAL A 15 -21.41 -37.62 12.07
N THR A 16 -21.26 -38.77 12.74
CA THR A 16 -22.11 -39.96 12.58
C THR A 16 -23.49 -39.76 13.21
N ARG A 17 -24.43 -40.66 12.87
CA ARG A 17 -25.86 -40.52 13.20
C ARG A 17 -26.17 -40.56 14.71
N GLU A 18 -25.24 -41.05 15.55
CA GLU A 18 -25.43 -41.21 16.99
C GLU A 18 -25.19 -39.91 17.80
N ASP A 19 -24.27 -39.05 17.38
CA ASP A 19 -23.95 -37.78 18.07
C ASP A 19 -25.09 -36.75 18.02
N ARG A 20 -26.00 -36.87 17.04
CA ARG A 20 -27.20 -36.02 16.94
C ARG A 20 -28.18 -36.24 18.10
N THR A 21 -28.12 -37.39 18.75
CA THR A 21 -29.01 -37.76 19.86
C THR A 21 -28.53 -37.16 21.18
N TYR A 22 -27.20 -37.08 21.36
CA TYR A 22 -26.57 -36.44 22.52
C TYR A 22 -26.80 -34.91 22.52
N LEU A 23 -26.66 -34.26 21.36
CA LEU A 23 -26.92 -32.83 21.19
C LEU A 23 -28.40 -32.44 21.37
N ARG A 24 -29.34 -33.38 21.10
CA ARG A 24 -30.78 -33.16 21.35
C ARG A 24 -31.13 -33.08 22.83
N LYS A 25 -30.42 -33.78 23.72
CA LYS A 25 -30.68 -33.71 25.17
C LYS A 25 -30.24 -32.39 25.81
N LYS A 26 -29.18 -31.74 25.31
CA LYS A 26 -28.76 -30.39 25.79
C LYS A 26 -29.69 -29.25 25.38
N ARG A 27 -30.53 -29.44 24.35
CA ARG A 27 -31.52 -28.44 23.90
C ARG A 27 -32.64 -28.18 24.92
N HIS A 28 -32.86 -29.08 25.87
CA HIS A 28 -33.90 -28.91 26.90
C HIS A 28 -33.53 -27.95 28.04
N ILE A 29 -32.27 -27.50 28.14
CA ILE A 29 -31.84 -26.54 29.16
C ILE A 29 -32.02 -25.07 28.68
N LEU A 30 -32.25 -24.87 27.38
CA LEU A 30 -32.50 -23.56 26.75
C LEU A 30 -33.84 -23.58 25.99
N GLY A 31 -34.94 -23.61 26.73
CA GLY A 31 -36.28 -23.49 26.15
C GLY A 31 -36.57 -22.09 25.55
N PRO A 32 -37.54 -21.98 24.62
CA PRO A 32 -37.90 -20.73 23.94
C PRO A 32 -38.23 -19.52 24.85
N PRO A 33 -38.81 -19.65 26.07
CA PRO A 33 -39.04 -18.52 26.96
C PRO A 33 -37.73 -17.84 27.42
N ASN A 34 -36.69 -18.64 27.67
CA ASN A 34 -35.40 -18.13 28.15
C ASN A 34 -34.60 -17.45 27.03
N MET A 35 -34.78 -17.89 25.78
CA MET A 35 -34.15 -17.26 24.62
C MET A 35 -34.83 -15.92 24.29
N PHE A 36 -36.15 -15.82 24.39
CA PHE A 36 -36.87 -14.55 24.24
C PHE A 36 -36.50 -13.54 25.34
N LEU A 37 -36.45 -13.98 26.59
CA LEU A 37 -36.03 -13.13 27.71
C LEU A 37 -34.58 -12.66 27.54
N PHE A 38 -33.68 -13.56 27.13
CA PHE A 38 -32.29 -13.21 26.85
C PHE A 38 -32.16 -12.20 25.70
N VAL A 39 -32.86 -12.41 24.58
CA VAL A 39 -32.85 -11.48 23.44
C VAL A 39 -33.48 -10.13 23.82
N ALA A 40 -34.54 -10.12 24.62
CA ALA A 40 -35.16 -8.90 25.12
C ALA A 40 -34.23 -8.13 26.05
N ILE A 41 -33.54 -8.81 26.98
CA ILE A 41 -32.53 -8.20 27.86
C ILE A 41 -31.38 -7.64 27.02
N LEU A 42 -30.91 -8.38 26.01
CA LEU A 42 -29.82 -7.93 25.13
C LEU A 42 -30.24 -6.72 24.29
N ALA A 43 -31.47 -6.70 23.79
CA ALA A 43 -32.04 -5.57 23.07
C ALA A 43 -32.17 -4.33 23.97
N VAL A 44 -32.63 -4.49 25.22
CA VAL A 44 -32.72 -3.40 26.20
C VAL A 44 -31.32 -2.88 26.56
N ILE A 45 -30.35 -3.76 26.80
CA ILE A 45 -28.95 -3.37 27.06
C ILE A 45 -28.38 -2.59 25.87
N LEU A 46 -28.63 -3.06 24.63
CA LEU A 46 -28.19 -2.36 23.43
C LEU A 46 -28.85 -0.99 23.30
N ILE A 47 -30.16 -0.88 23.49
CA ILE A 47 -30.90 0.40 23.47
C ILE A 47 -30.36 1.36 24.52
N ILE A 48 -30.11 0.88 25.74
CA ILE A 48 -29.52 1.68 26.82
C ILE A 48 -28.16 2.21 26.37
N ILE A 49 -27.26 1.35 25.87
CA ILE A 49 -25.92 1.75 25.40
C ILE A 49 -26.00 2.86 24.36
N PHE A 50 -26.98 2.86 23.45
CA PHE A 50 -27.14 3.90 22.41
C PHE A 50 -27.53 5.28 22.95
N VAL A 51 -28.10 5.38 24.15
CA VAL A 51 -28.56 6.65 24.75
C VAL A 51 -27.58 7.18 25.81
N LEU A 52 -26.62 6.37 26.26
CA LEU A 52 -25.66 6.79 27.29
C LEU A 52 -24.56 7.72 26.76
N ASP A 53 -24.07 8.58 27.66
CA ASP A 53 -22.92 9.47 27.49
C ASP A 53 -21.71 9.05 28.35
N CYS A 54 -21.82 7.93 29.06
CA CYS A 54 -20.78 7.29 29.85
C CYS A 54 -21.04 5.79 29.99
N ASP A 55 -20.07 5.04 30.50
CA ASP A 55 -20.26 3.61 30.77
C ASP A 55 -21.42 3.34 31.74
N PHE A 56 -21.99 2.16 31.62
CA PHE A 56 -23.18 1.75 32.38
C PHE A 56 -22.99 1.85 33.90
N ILE A 57 -21.80 1.52 34.42
CA ILE A 57 -21.52 1.56 35.86
C ILE A 57 -21.54 3.00 36.33
N LEU A 58 -20.84 3.89 35.63
CA LEU A 58 -20.84 5.32 35.94
C LEU A 58 -22.25 5.92 35.82
N LYS A 59 -23.01 5.55 34.79
CA LYS A 59 -24.40 6.02 34.64
C LYS A 59 -25.29 5.59 35.79
N PHE A 60 -25.16 4.35 36.22
CA PHE A 60 -25.89 3.82 37.37
C PHE A 60 -25.56 4.62 38.63
N HIS A 61 -24.28 4.88 38.90
CA HIS A 61 -23.87 5.67 40.06
C HIS A 61 -24.23 7.16 39.97
N GLU A 62 -24.33 7.71 38.77
CA GLU A 62 -24.87 9.07 38.58
C GLU A 62 -26.32 9.17 39.08
N GLN A 63 -27.15 8.19 38.73
CA GLN A 63 -28.56 8.18 39.09
C GLN A 63 -28.78 7.76 40.54
N PHE A 64 -28.18 6.64 40.95
CA PHE A 64 -28.50 5.92 42.19
C PHE A 64 -27.35 5.87 43.20
N GLY A 65 -26.15 6.29 42.82
CA GLY A 65 -24.97 6.27 43.68
C GLY A 65 -24.93 7.42 44.69
N ALA A 66 -23.83 7.46 45.45
CA ALA A 66 -23.57 8.52 46.42
C ALA A 66 -23.41 9.88 45.72
N LYS A 67 -24.01 10.92 46.30
CA LYS A 67 -24.02 12.26 45.73
C LYS A 67 -22.67 12.97 45.98
N PRO A 68 -22.04 13.56 44.94
CA PRO A 68 -20.76 14.26 45.10
C PRO A 68 -20.76 15.35 46.17
N GLU A 69 -21.86 16.09 46.31
CA GLU A 69 -22.03 17.20 47.25
C GLU A 69 -22.01 16.77 48.73
N GLU A 70 -22.24 15.47 48.99
CA GLU A 70 -22.21 14.87 50.33
C GLU A 70 -20.86 14.22 50.60
N LYS A 71 -20.33 13.45 49.64
CA LYS A 71 -19.12 12.64 49.85
C LYS A 71 -17.80 13.40 49.68
N LEU A 72 -17.78 14.44 48.85
CA LEU A 72 -16.57 15.21 48.56
C LEU A 72 -16.45 16.48 49.41
N ARG A 73 -17.51 16.87 50.12
CA ARG A 73 -17.53 18.06 50.97
C ARG A 73 -16.37 18.07 51.97
N GLY A 74 -15.64 19.18 52.02
CA GLY A 74 -14.52 19.40 52.93
C GLY A 74 -13.23 18.66 52.57
N LYS A 75 -13.23 17.82 51.53
CA LYS A 75 -12.02 17.11 51.06
C LYS A 75 -11.03 18.07 50.43
N VAL A 76 -9.74 17.82 50.66
CA VAL A 76 -8.64 18.57 50.02
C VAL A 76 -8.28 17.90 48.70
N VAL A 77 -8.61 18.56 47.58
CA VAL A 77 -8.41 18.04 46.23
C VAL A 77 -7.34 18.83 45.50
N TRP A 78 -6.26 18.16 45.11
CA TRP A 78 -5.18 18.76 44.32
C TRP A 78 -5.32 18.40 42.85
N ILE A 79 -5.51 19.40 42.00
CA ILE A 79 -5.74 19.26 40.56
C ILE A 79 -4.54 19.79 39.78
N THR A 80 -3.91 18.92 39.00
CA THR A 80 -2.90 19.33 38.02
C THR A 80 -3.54 19.61 36.65
N GLY A 81 -3.05 20.62 35.93
CA GLY A 81 -3.67 21.06 34.68
C GLY A 81 -5.00 21.79 34.92
N ALA A 82 -5.13 22.50 36.05
CA ALA A 82 -6.36 23.18 36.46
C ALA A 82 -6.68 24.47 35.67
N SER A 83 -5.74 24.97 34.86
CA SER A 83 -5.87 26.27 34.18
C SER A 83 -6.81 26.31 32.98
N SER A 84 -7.26 25.17 32.45
CA SER A 84 -8.17 25.12 31.29
C SER A 84 -8.88 23.76 31.14
N GLY A 85 -9.88 23.70 30.25
CA GLY A 85 -10.50 22.46 29.79
C GLY A 85 -11.16 21.64 30.88
N ILE A 86 -10.85 20.34 30.95
CA ILE A 86 -11.41 19.40 31.94
C ILE A 86 -11.01 19.81 33.37
N GLY A 87 -9.73 20.16 33.59
CA GLY A 87 -9.22 20.51 34.92
C GLY A 87 -9.88 21.77 35.49
N GLU A 88 -10.07 22.80 34.67
CA GLU A 88 -10.81 24.01 35.05
C GLU A 88 -12.26 23.69 35.45
N ASN A 89 -12.97 22.92 34.62
CA ASN A 89 -14.37 22.60 34.91
C ASN A 89 -14.53 21.65 36.10
N LEU A 90 -13.55 20.77 36.32
CA LEU A 90 -13.51 19.92 37.50
C LEU A 90 -13.32 20.74 38.77
N ALA A 91 -12.46 21.77 38.75
CA ALA A 91 -12.33 22.71 39.86
C ALA A 91 -13.67 23.39 40.18
N TYR A 92 -14.44 23.79 39.16
CA TYR A 92 -15.77 24.36 39.33
C TYR A 92 -16.78 23.39 39.96
N GLU A 93 -16.85 22.15 39.50
CA GLU A 93 -17.76 21.14 40.06
C GLU A 93 -17.38 20.77 41.50
N LEU A 94 -16.09 20.63 41.81
CA LEU A 94 -15.61 20.36 43.17
C LEU A 94 -15.82 21.55 44.11
N ALA A 95 -15.72 22.78 43.62
CA ALA A 95 -16.05 23.98 44.38
C ALA A 95 -17.54 24.00 44.79
N LYS A 96 -18.45 23.65 43.87
CA LYS A 96 -19.88 23.51 44.17
C LYS A 96 -20.16 22.41 45.20
N CYS A 97 -19.33 21.36 45.24
CA CYS A 97 -19.41 20.30 46.25
C CYS A 97 -18.86 20.73 47.63
N GLY A 98 -18.25 21.91 47.75
CA GLY A 98 -17.64 22.41 48.98
C GLY A 98 -16.29 21.76 49.31
N CYS A 99 -15.51 21.38 48.29
CA CYS A 99 -14.14 20.89 48.46
C CYS A 99 -13.17 22.06 48.72
N LYS A 100 -12.05 21.78 49.40
CA LYS A 100 -10.88 22.66 49.42
C LYS A 100 -9.99 22.32 48.24
N LEU A 101 -9.46 23.31 47.53
CA LEU A 101 -8.81 23.08 46.24
C LEU A 101 -7.35 23.52 46.23
N VAL A 102 -6.49 22.70 45.64
CA VAL A 102 -5.15 23.10 45.20
C VAL A 102 -5.16 23.11 43.68
N LEU A 103 -4.92 24.27 43.08
CA LEU A 103 -4.92 24.46 41.63
C LEU A 103 -3.49 24.60 41.12
N SER A 104 -3.04 23.65 40.30
CA SER A 104 -1.68 23.66 39.74
C SER A 104 -1.67 23.59 38.22
N ALA A 105 -0.91 24.51 37.62
CA ALA A 105 -0.53 24.58 36.21
C ALA A 105 0.59 25.60 36.05
N ARG A 106 1.17 25.73 34.85
CA ARG A 106 2.27 26.66 34.58
C ARG A 106 1.86 28.14 34.61
N ARG A 107 0.61 28.46 34.24
CA ARG A 107 0.11 29.84 34.07
C ARG A 107 -0.61 30.32 35.33
N LYS A 108 0.08 31.11 36.16
CA LYS A 108 -0.47 31.64 37.42
C LYS A 108 -1.74 32.47 37.22
N GLU A 109 -1.75 33.36 36.23
CA GLU A 109 -2.90 34.24 35.94
C GLU A 109 -4.19 33.46 35.64
N GLU A 110 -4.10 32.40 34.84
CA GLU A 110 -5.24 31.53 34.55
C GLU A 110 -5.71 30.76 35.80
N LEU A 111 -4.80 30.36 36.68
CA LEU A 111 -5.17 29.70 37.93
C LEU A 111 -5.92 30.66 38.87
N GLU A 112 -5.50 31.91 38.95
CA GLU A 112 -6.21 32.94 39.72
C GLU A 112 -7.60 33.22 39.13
N ARG A 113 -7.74 33.24 37.79
CA ARG A 113 -9.06 33.33 37.13
C ARG A 113 -9.97 32.17 37.51
N VAL A 114 -9.44 30.94 37.48
CA VAL A 114 -10.20 29.74 37.87
C VAL A 114 -10.56 29.80 39.35
N LYS A 115 -9.64 30.21 40.23
CA LYS A 115 -9.90 30.42 41.66
C LYS A 115 -11.03 31.42 41.90
N ALA A 116 -10.99 32.60 41.27
CA ALA A 116 -12.03 33.61 41.41
C ALA A 116 -13.41 33.06 41.05
N LYS A 117 -13.50 32.29 39.95
CA LYS A 117 -14.76 31.66 39.54
C LYS A 117 -15.19 30.50 40.46
N CYS A 118 -14.26 29.73 41.03
CA CYS A 118 -14.56 28.73 42.05
C CYS A 118 -15.20 29.38 43.30
N ILE A 119 -14.66 30.51 43.75
CA ILE A 119 -15.19 31.27 44.90
C ILE A 119 -16.62 31.72 44.63
N VAL A 120 -16.91 32.25 43.43
CA VAL A 120 -18.27 32.66 43.04
C VAL A 120 -19.22 31.46 43.00
N LEU A 121 -18.79 30.32 42.44
CA LEU A 121 -19.64 29.13 42.27
C LEU A 121 -19.92 28.37 43.58
N ALA A 122 -19.09 28.54 44.61
CA ALA A 122 -19.30 27.90 45.92
C ALA A 122 -20.55 28.43 46.65
N GLY A 123 -20.91 29.71 46.45
CA GLY A 123 -22.14 30.33 46.97
C GLY A 123 -22.34 30.24 48.50
N GLU A 124 -23.58 30.47 48.97
CA GLU A 124 -23.97 30.41 50.40
C GLU A 124 -23.71 29.05 51.08
N LYS A 125 -23.44 27.99 50.30
CA LYS A 125 -23.19 26.63 50.80
C LYS A 125 -21.80 26.45 51.43
N SER A 126 -20.88 27.39 51.22
CA SER A 126 -19.57 27.42 51.86
C SER A 126 -18.97 28.84 51.81
N PRO A 127 -19.25 29.72 52.80
CA PRO A 127 -18.88 31.15 52.74
C PRO A 127 -17.38 31.48 52.78
N ALA A 128 -16.49 30.49 52.69
CA ALA A 128 -15.06 30.69 52.43
C ALA A 128 -14.46 29.39 51.86
N ILE A 129 -14.66 29.11 50.57
CA ILE A 129 -13.92 28.03 49.91
C ILE A 129 -12.44 28.37 49.91
N ASP A 130 -11.63 27.50 50.53
CA ASP A 130 -10.18 27.68 50.59
C ASP A 130 -9.52 27.08 49.34
N VAL A 131 -8.90 27.95 48.56
CA VAL A 131 -8.28 27.63 47.27
C VAL A 131 -6.83 28.10 47.25
N LEU A 132 -5.90 27.15 47.26
CA LEU A 132 -4.47 27.37 47.11
C LEU A 132 -4.09 27.35 45.64
N VAL A 133 -3.58 28.46 45.11
CA VAL A 133 -2.99 28.53 43.77
C VAL A 133 -1.51 28.20 43.89
N LEU A 134 -1.09 27.12 43.21
CA LEU A 134 0.26 26.60 43.29
C LEU A 134 0.82 26.38 41.87
N PRO A 135 1.41 27.41 41.25
CA PRO A 135 1.96 27.31 39.91
C PRO A 135 3.08 26.27 39.85
N MET A 136 2.96 25.30 38.95
CA MET A 136 3.84 24.13 38.90
C MET A 136 3.96 23.64 37.45
N ASP A 137 5.19 23.33 37.02
CA ASP A 137 5.42 22.51 35.84
C ASP A 137 5.58 21.05 36.26
N VAL A 138 4.72 20.18 35.75
CA VAL A 138 4.69 18.76 36.13
C VAL A 138 5.93 18.00 35.61
N THR A 139 6.71 18.60 34.72
CA THR A 139 7.97 18.04 34.23
C THR A 139 9.15 18.37 35.13
N ASP A 140 9.02 19.31 36.07
CA ASP A 140 10.07 19.64 37.04
C ASP A 140 9.93 18.78 38.31
N TYR A 141 10.46 17.56 38.21
CA TYR A 141 10.34 16.53 39.25
C TYR A 141 10.94 16.92 40.58
N ASN A 142 11.97 17.77 40.59
CA ASN A 142 12.66 18.19 41.81
C ASN A 142 11.76 19.07 42.68
N SER A 143 10.89 19.86 42.03
CA SER A 143 9.97 20.77 42.73
C SER A 143 8.80 20.06 43.41
N HIS A 144 8.45 18.84 42.99
CA HIS A 144 7.23 18.16 43.46
C HIS A 144 7.18 17.96 44.98
N LYS A 145 8.33 17.71 45.62
CA LYS A 145 8.43 17.55 47.08
C LYS A 145 8.07 18.84 47.81
N ASP A 146 8.62 19.96 47.37
CA ASP A 146 8.37 21.27 47.97
C ASP A 146 6.91 21.69 47.77
N HIS A 147 6.35 21.39 46.59
CA HIS A 147 4.94 21.63 46.28
C HIS A 147 4.01 20.81 47.18
N ALA A 148 4.29 19.52 47.37
CA ALA A 148 3.52 18.68 48.29
C ALA A 148 3.64 19.16 49.73
N GLN A 149 4.83 19.60 50.15
CA GLN A 149 5.04 20.18 51.48
C GLN A 149 4.22 21.46 51.65
N ALA A 150 4.18 22.36 50.66
CA ALA A 150 3.35 23.57 50.72
C ALA A 150 1.86 23.26 50.87
N VAL A 151 1.37 22.20 50.21
CA VAL A 151 -0.03 21.74 50.39
C VAL A 151 -0.24 21.19 51.80
N MET A 152 0.72 20.43 52.33
CA MET A 152 0.66 19.92 53.70
C MET A 152 0.76 21.05 54.74
N ASP A 153 1.54 22.09 54.51
CA ASP A 153 1.64 23.23 55.42
C ASP A 153 0.32 24.01 55.47
N HIS A 154 -0.32 24.21 54.31
CA HIS A 154 -1.58 24.94 54.19
C HIS A 154 -2.80 24.14 54.68
N PHE A 155 -2.94 22.88 54.25
CA PHE A 155 -4.14 22.07 54.49
C PHE A 155 -3.95 20.91 55.49
N GLN A 156 -2.71 20.58 55.86
CA GLN A 156 -2.34 19.46 56.74
C GLN A 156 -2.71 18.06 56.23
N ARG A 157 -3.27 17.96 55.02
CA ARG A 157 -3.72 16.70 54.40
C ARG A 157 -3.90 16.86 52.89
N ILE A 158 -3.91 15.72 52.19
CA ILE A 158 -4.28 15.61 50.77
C ILE A 158 -5.22 14.41 50.66
N ASP A 159 -6.50 14.66 50.38
CA ASP A 159 -7.50 13.60 50.27
C ASP A 159 -7.57 13.01 48.86
N ILE A 160 -7.48 13.86 47.83
CA ILE A 160 -7.61 13.46 46.43
C ILE A 160 -6.53 14.14 45.59
N LEU A 161 -5.74 13.35 44.86
CA LEU A 161 -4.81 13.85 43.84
C LEU A 161 -5.41 13.60 42.45
N VAL A 162 -5.56 14.63 41.65
CA VAL A 162 -6.07 14.55 40.27
C VAL A 162 -4.94 14.86 39.29
N ASN A 163 -4.38 13.79 38.73
CA ASN A 163 -3.38 13.83 37.66
C ASN A 163 -4.07 14.05 36.31
N ASN A 164 -4.27 15.32 35.95
CA ASN A 164 -4.95 15.71 34.72
C ASN A 164 -4.05 16.44 33.71
N SER A 165 -2.86 16.87 34.11
CA SER A 165 -1.88 17.49 33.21
C SER A 165 -1.50 16.56 32.05
N GLY A 166 -1.51 17.08 30.82
CA GLY A 166 -1.00 16.35 29.67
C GLY A 166 -1.20 17.09 28.35
N ARG A 167 -0.56 16.58 27.30
CA ARG A 167 -0.70 17.06 25.92
C ARG A 167 -1.06 15.89 24.99
N SER A 168 -1.79 16.20 23.93
CA SER A 168 -1.99 15.28 22.81
C SER A 168 -0.83 15.41 21.82
N GLN A 169 -0.76 14.47 20.89
CA GLN A 169 0.05 14.56 19.68
C GLN A 169 -0.85 14.38 18.44
N ARG A 170 -0.46 15.04 17.35
CA ARG A 170 -1.08 14.97 16.02
C ARG A 170 0.02 14.87 14.98
N GLY A 171 0.31 13.65 14.53
CA GLY A 171 1.31 13.35 13.51
C GLY A 171 1.37 11.85 13.26
N LEU A 172 1.54 11.43 12.01
CA LEU A 172 1.73 10.01 11.72
C LEU A 172 3.14 9.59 12.15
N VAL A 173 3.31 8.31 12.49
CA VAL A 173 4.62 7.76 12.89
C VAL A 173 5.69 8.00 11.82
N LEU A 174 5.30 7.92 10.54
CA LEU A 174 6.19 8.17 9.41
C LEU A 174 6.65 9.63 9.30
N ASP A 175 5.89 10.57 9.88
CA ASP A 175 6.19 11.99 9.84
C ASP A 175 6.95 12.43 11.12
N THR A 176 7.19 11.52 12.06
CA THR A 176 7.98 11.70 13.29
C THR A 176 9.18 10.73 13.29
N PRO A 177 10.18 10.93 12.41
CA PRO A 177 11.27 9.95 12.25
C PRO A 177 12.24 9.88 13.44
N GLY A 178 12.24 10.89 14.32
CA GLY A 178 12.98 10.91 15.58
C GLY A 178 12.09 10.63 16.79
N VAL A 179 12.71 10.49 17.97
CA VAL A 179 12.02 10.11 19.24
C VAL A 179 11.76 11.30 20.17
N GLU A 180 11.97 12.52 19.72
CA GLU A 180 11.93 13.74 20.54
C GLU A 180 10.52 14.04 21.01
N VAL A 181 9.54 13.91 20.10
CA VAL A 181 8.11 14.03 20.42
C VAL A 181 7.71 12.91 21.39
N ASP A 182 8.20 11.68 21.18
CA ASP A 182 7.95 10.55 22.07
C ASP A 182 8.47 10.78 23.49
N LYS A 183 9.72 11.22 23.61
CA LYS A 183 10.36 11.57 24.87
C LYS A 183 9.60 12.69 25.57
N ALA A 184 9.32 13.80 24.87
CA ALA A 184 8.61 14.94 25.45
C ALA A 184 7.21 14.53 25.95
N MET A 185 6.50 13.68 25.20
CA MET A 185 5.21 13.15 25.57
C MET A 185 5.25 12.22 26.78
N MET A 186 6.20 11.30 26.84
CA MET A 186 6.39 10.41 27.98
C MET A 186 6.76 11.20 29.25
N THR A 187 7.63 12.21 29.13
CA THR A 187 8.03 13.10 30.22
C THR A 187 6.82 13.79 30.87
N ILE A 188 5.90 14.34 30.06
CA ILE A 188 4.74 15.09 30.57
C ILE A 188 3.55 14.20 30.95
N ASN A 189 3.13 13.28 30.07
CA ASN A 189 1.90 12.51 30.27
C ASN A 189 2.08 11.34 31.23
N VAL A 190 3.31 10.85 31.40
CA VAL A 190 3.60 9.64 32.19
C VAL A 190 4.46 9.98 33.39
N LEU A 191 5.71 10.37 33.17
CA LEU A 191 6.69 10.52 34.25
C LEU A 191 6.35 11.64 35.22
N GLY A 192 5.86 12.78 34.72
CA GLY A 192 5.43 13.89 35.59
C GLY A 192 4.32 13.49 36.56
N GLN A 193 3.30 12.77 36.07
CA GLN A 193 2.20 12.31 36.92
C GLN A 193 2.68 11.26 37.93
N ILE A 194 3.50 10.30 37.48
CA ILE A 194 4.07 9.26 38.35
C ILE A 194 4.93 9.88 39.46
N SER A 195 5.80 10.83 39.10
CA SER A 195 6.67 11.53 40.04
C SER A 195 5.87 12.23 41.13
N LEU A 196 4.85 13.00 40.76
CA LEU A 196 4.00 13.68 41.73
C LEU A 196 3.23 12.70 42.62
N THR A 197 2.68 11.63 42.05
CA THR A 197 2.02 10.58 42.82
C THR A 197 2.96 9.96 43.86
N LYS A 198 4.21 9.65 43.50
CA LYS A 198 5.19 9.08 44.44
C LYS A 198 5.47 10.00 45.63
N VAL A 199 5.44 11.31 45.43
CA VAL A 199 5.62 12.29 46.51
C VAL A 199 4.37 12.39 47.40
N VAL A 200 3.17 12.35 46.82
CA VAL A 200 1.91 12.46 47.58
C VAL A 200 1.57 11.17 48.34
N LEU A 201 1.96 10.02 47.80
CA LEU A 201 1.55 8.70 48.30
C LEU A 201 1.93 8.45 49.77
N PRO A 202 3.15 8.76 50.27
CA PRO A 202 3.49 8.63 51.69
C PRO A 202 2.54 9.41 52.63
N HIS A 203 2.08 10.59 52.20
CA HIS A 203 1.12 11.38 52.98
C HIS A 203 -0.25 10.69 53.04
N MET A 204 -0.72 10.10 51.93
CA MET A 204 -1.99 9.33 51.91
C MET A 204 -1.88 8.04 52.73
N ILE A 205 -0.75 7.34 52.67
CA ILE A 205 -0.50 6.13 53.47
C ILE A 205 -0.52 6.47 54.96
N LYS A 206 0.16 7.55 55.38
CA LYS A 206 0.11 8.03 56.77
C LYS A 206 -1.30 8.42 57.21
N GLN A 207 -2.10 8.99 56.29
CA GLN A 207 -3.52 9.31 56.53
C GLN A 207 -4.42 8.07 56.58
N LYS A 208 -3.96 6.90 56.08
CA LYS A 208 -4.75 5.66 55.89
C LYS A 208 -6.02 5.85 55.06
N THR A 209 -6.02 6.88 54.22
CA THR A 209 -7.10 7.20 53.29
C THR A 209 -6.54 8.07 52.18
N GLY A 210 -7.10 7.93 50.98
CA GLY A 210 -6.78 8.80 49.86
C GLY A 210 -7.44 8.31 48.58
N GLN A 211 -7.38 9.14 47.55
CA GLN A 211 -7.76 8.72 46.21
C GLN A 211 -6.87 9.37 45.16
N ILE A 212 -6.41 8.60 44.19
CA ILE A 212 -5.66 9.10 43.04
C ILE A 212 -6.55 8.98 41.81
N ILE A 213 -6.86 10.11 41.20
CA ILE A 213 -7.62 10.20 39.96
C ILE A 213 -6.64 10.47 38.83
N VAL A 214 -6.72 9.68 37.77
CA VAL A 214 -5.80 9.80 36.63
C VAL A 214 -6.62 9.98 35.37
N THR A 215 -6.45 11.15 34.72
CA THR A 215 -7.08 11.43 33.44
C THR A 215 -6.30 10.72 32.33
N SER A 216 -6.72 9.51 32.00
CA SER A 216 -6.26 8.78 30.83
C SER A 216 -6.95 9.29 29.56
N SER A 217 -7.47 8.40 28.72
CA SER A 217 -8.29 8.67 27.54
C SER A 217 -8.81 7.35 27.00
N VAL A 218 -9.88 7.41 26.22
CA VAL A 218 -10.29 6.30 25.34
C VAL A 218 -9.15 5.85 24.40
N ALA A 219 -8.18 6.73 24.11
CA ALA A 219 -6.96 6.40 23.36
C ALA A 219 -6.04 5.39 24.07
N GLY A 220 -6.18 5.23 25.39
CA GLY A 220 -5.50 4.18 26.16
C GLY A 220 -6.23 2.83 26.13
N LYS A 221 -7.35 2.73 25.40
CA LYS A 221 -8.09 1.47 25.15
C LYS A 221 -8.14 1.13 23.66
N VAL A 222 -8.22 2.16 22.81
CA VAL A 222 -8.28 2.02 21.36
C VAL A 222 -7.47 3.16 20.73
N GLY A 223 -6.36 2.81 20.07
CA GLY A 223 -5.52 3.80 19.39
C GLY A 223 -6.24 4.45 18.21
N SER A 224 -5.82 5.67 17.86
CA SER A 224 -6.32 6.40 16.69
C SER A 224 -5.17 6.86 15.80
N PRO A 225 -5.35 6.90 14.46
CA PRO A 225 -4.33 7.41 13.55
C PRO A 225 -3.86 8.82 13.93
N GLY A 226 -2.56 9.06 13.77
CA GLY A 226 -1.93 10.34 14.10
C GLY A 226 -1.73 10.60 15.60
N GLN A 227 -1.97 9.59 16.45
CA GLN A 227 -1.86 9.68 17.91
C GLN A 227 -1.10 8.49 18.51
N ALA A 228 -0.15 7.90 17.79
CA ALA A 228 0.51 6.67 18.21
C ALA A 228 1.20 6.84 19.58
N THR A 229 2.05 7.86 19.70
CA THR A 229 2.71 8.25 20.94
C THR A 229 1.72 8.61 22.04
N TYR A 230 0.68 9.39 21.73
CA TYR A 230 -0.36 9.74 22.70
C TYR A 230 -1.08 8.51 23.24
N SER A 231 -1.48 7.60 22.36
CA SER A 231 -2.09 6.33 22.76
C SER A 231 -1.13 5.55 23.65
N ALA A 232 0.14 5.42 23.26
CA ALA A 232 1.18 4.76 24.07
C ALA A 232 1.30 5.36 25.48
N THR A 233 1.33 6.69 25.63
CA THR A 233 1.36 7.33 26.96
C THR A 233 0.12 7.01 27.79
N LYS A 234 -1.06 6.89 27.15
CA LYS A 234 -2.32 6.59 27.84
C LYS A 234 -2.44 5.13 28.24
N TYR A 235 -1.91 4.19 27.45
CA TYR A 235 -1.71 2.79 27.87
C TYR A 235 -0.71 2.69 29.03
N ALA A 236 0.42 3.41 28.95
CA ALA A 236 1.46 3.38 29.98
C ALA A 236 0.94 3.79 31.36
N ILE A 237 0.19 4.90 31.46
CA ILE A 237 -0.41 5.31 32.74
C ILE A 237 -1.51 4.35 33.19
N GLN A 238 -2.32 3.77 32.29
CA GLN A 238 -3.30 2.76 32.71
C GLN A 238 -2.62 1.54 33.33
N GLY A 239 -1.54 1.03 32.71
CA GLY A 239 -0.75 -0.07 33.26
C GLY A 239 -0.13 0.27 34.62
N TYR A 240 0.50 1.44 34.72
CA TYR A 240 1.13 1.89 35.96
C TYR A 240 0.13 2.00 37.11
N TYR A 241 -0.98 2.71 36.91
CA TYR A 241 -1.94 2.99 37.98
C TYR A 241 -2.85 1.80 38.31
N ASN A 242 -3.09 0.88 37.38
CA ASN A 242 -3.73 -0.40 37.72
C ASN A 242 -2.84 -1.23 38.66
N THR A 243 -1.53 -1.22 38.43
CA THR A 243 -0.57 -1.89 39.32
C THR A 243 -0.52 -1.18 40.69
N LEU A 244 -0.40 0.15 40.69
CA LEU A 244 -0.40 0.94 41.92
C LEU A 244 -1.66 0.68 42.77
N ARG A 245 -2.84 0.56 42.14
CA ARG A 245 -4.09 0.27 42.86
C ARG A 245 -3.96 -0.99 43.72
N MET A 246 -3.35 -2.03 43.18
CA MET A 246 -3.14 -3.30 43.89
C MET A 246 -2.19 -3.13 45.07
N GLU A 247 -1.13 -2.34 44.88
CA GLU A 247 -0.11 -2.06 45.92
C GLU A 247 -0.65 -1.23 47.09
N VAL A 248 -1.55 -0.28 46.83
CA VAL A 248 -1.97 0.71 47.84
C VAL A 248 -3.33 0.40 48.50
N ASN A 249 -4.02 -0.65 48.05
CA ASN A 249 -5.37 -0.98 48.51
C ASN A 249 -5.44 -1.24 50.02
N GLU A 250 -4.43 -1.92 50.59
CA GLU A 250 -4.35 -2.19 52.03
C GLU A 250 -4.22 -0.92 52.89
N HIS A 251 -3.79 0.19 52.30
CA HIS A 251 -3.67 1.49 52.96
C HIS A 251 -4.93 2.35 52.86
N GLY A 252 -6.04 1.81 52.30
CA GLY A 252 -7.30 2.54 52.13
C GLY A 252 -7.28 3.60 51.03
N ILE A 253 -6.34 3.49 50.09
CA ILE A 253 -6.14 4.45 48.99
C ILE A 253 -6.77 3.88 47.72
N GLY A 254 -7.73 4.62 47.15
CA GLY A 254 -8.37 4.25 45.88
C GLY A 254 -7.64 4.81 44.67
N VAL A 255 -7.76 4.16 43.51
CA VAL A 255 -7.24 4.66 42.24
C VAL A 255 -8.34 4.60 41.18
N THR A 256 -8.69 5.76 40.61
CA THR A 256 -9.71 5.89 39.57
C THR A 256 -9.08 6.31 38.25
N LEU A 257 -9.19 5.44 37.24
CA LEU A 257 -8.81 5.75 35.86
C LEU A 257 -10.00 6.38 35.13
N VAL A 258 -9.85 7.63 34.72
CA VAL A 258 -10.87 8.33 33.93
C VAL A 258 -10.45 8.27 32.46
N CYS A 259 -11.28 7.66 31.61
CA CYS A 259 -11.04 7.51 30.17
C CYS A 259 -12.01 8.39 29.37
N PRO A 260 -11.75 9.72 29.26
CA PRO A 260 -12.60 10.59 28.46
C PRO A 260 -12.39 10.38 26.96
N GLY A 261 -13.50 10.44 26.23
CA GLY A 261 -13.56 10.54 24.77
C GLY A 261 -13.32 11.97 24.28
N PRO A 262 -13.81 12.34 23.09
CA PRO A 262 -13.71 13.70 22.58
C PRO A 262 -14.48 14.72 23.44
N VAL A 263 -13.75 15.56 24.19
CA VAL A 263 -14.29 16.68 24.98
C VAL A 263 -13.92 18.01 24.31
N GLN A 264 -14.82 19.00 24.32
CA GLN A 264 -14.59 20.33 23.73
C GLN A 264 -13.57 21.14 24.54
N THR A 265 -12.28 20.93 24.28
CA THR A 265 -11.15 21.60 24.95
C THR A 265 -10.07 22.01 23.95
N ASP A 266 -9.18 22.91 24.36
CA ASP A 266 -8.03 23.34 23.56
C ASP A 266 -6.89 22.31 23.50
N VAL A 267 -7.14 21.05 23.88
CA VAL A 267 -6.13 19.97 23.85
C VAL A 267 -5.59 19.74 22.43
N VAL A 268 -6.40 19.97 21.39
CA VAL A 268 -5.97 19.87 19.99
C VAL A 268 -5.10 21.06 19.59
N ALA A 269 -5.48 22.28 19.99
CA ALA A 269 -4.71 23.49 19.72
C ALA A 269 -3.33 23.47 20.41
N ASN A 270 -3.21 22.73 21.52
CA ASN A 270 -1.98 22.57 22.27
C ASN A 270 -1.26 21.22 22.01
N ALA A 271 -1.64 20.46 20.98
CA ALA A 271 -0.99 19.19 20.67
C ALA A 271 0.45 19.39 20.15
N PHE A 272 1.33 18.40 20.37
CA PHE A 272 2.59 18.30 19.63
C PHE A 272 2.31 17.91 18.17
N THR A 273 3.08 18.47 17.23
CA THR A 273 3.00 18.09 15.80
C THR A 273 4.17 17.15 15.44
N GLU A 274 4.62 17.15 14.20
CA GLU A 274 5.87 16.52 13.76
C GLU A 274 7.14 17.10 14.41
N ASP A 275 7.04 18.31 14.99
CA ASP A 275 8.16 19.01 15.63
C ASP A 275 7.72 19.49 17.03
N VAL A 276 8.57 19.27 18.04
CA VAL A 276 8.33 19.65 19.44
C VAL A 276 8.13 21.17 19.58
N ASN A 277 8.75 21.97 18.70
CA ASN A 277 8.73 23.43 18.72
C ASN A 277 7.64 24.06 17.85
N LYS A 278 7.00 23.28 16.97
CA LYS A 278 5.88 23.78 16.15
C LYS A 278 4.57 23.61 16.90
N GLN A 279 3.85 24.71 17.04
CA GLN A 279 2.44 24.66 17.43
C GLN A 279 1.61 24.28 16.22
N PHE A 280 0.54 23.50 16.44
CA PHE A 280 -0.42 23.16 15.40
C PHE A 280 -1.05 24.44 14.84
N LYS A 281 -0.50 24.95 13.74
CA LYS A 281 -0.95 26.18 13.04
C LYS A 281 -2.11 25.86 12.12
N GLU A 282 -3.22 25.48 12.71
CA GLU A 282 -4.52 25.75 12.14
C GLU A 282 -5.34 26.35 13.28
N LYS A 283 -5.58 27.67 13.23
CA LYS A 283 -6.85 28.22 13.71
C LYS A 283 -7.95 27.71 12.77
N ALA A 284 -8.05 26.39 12.60
CA ALA A 284 -9.22 25.81 12.01
C ALA A 284 -10.34 26.19 12.96
N THR A 285 -11.31 26.89 12.40
CA THR A 285 -12.69 26.92 12.81
C THR A 285 -13.10 25.50 13.18
N VAL A 286 -12.75 25.04 14.39
CA VAL A 286 -13.38 23.87 15.00
C VAL A 286 -14.78 24.39 15.26
N GLN A 287 -15.64 24.25 14.25
CA GLN A 287 -17.07 24.32 14.44
C GLN A 287 -17.33 23.53 15.72
N ARG A 288 -17.99 24.16 16.69
CA ARG A 288 -18.44 23.54 17.93
C ARG A 288 -19.41 22.43 17.54
N ASP A 289 -18.86 21.31 17.12
CA ASP A 289 -19.59 20.20 16.56
C ASP A 289 -20.39 19.56 17.70
N SER A 290 -21.67 19.33 17.46
CA SER A 290 -22.66 18.92 18.47
C SER A 290 -22.40 17.51 19.05
N LYS A 291 -21.38 16.81 18.55
CA LYS A 291 -21.02 15.43 18.90
C LYS A 291 -19.95 15.28 19.99
N ARG A 292 -19.27 16.37 20.40
CA ARG A 292 -18.26 16.33 21.48
C ARG A 292 -18.89 16.64 22.83
N MET A 293 -18.41 15.99 23.90
CA MET A 293 -18.91 16.25 25.25
C MET A 293 -18.47 17.63 25.75
N GLN A 294 -19.36 18.32 26.47
CA GLN A 294 -19.02 19.56 27.16
C GLN A 294 -18.08 19.29 28.35
N PRO A 295 -17.03 20.11 28.56
CA PRO A 295 -16.11 19.95 29.69
C PRO A 295 -16.81 19.89 31.06
N ALA A 296 -17.85 20.71 31.27
CA ALA A 296 -18.64 20.70 32.49
C ALA A 296 -19.35 19.35 32.73
N ARG A 297 -19.88 18.73 31.66
CA ARG A 297 -20.52 17.41 31.74
C ARG A 297 -19.49 16.33 32.09
N CYS A 298 -18.33 16.36 31.46
CA CYS A 298 -17.23 15.44 31.76
C CYS A 298 -16.76 15.60 33.22
N ALA A 299 -16.58 16.83 33.69
CA ALA A 299 -16.20 17.15 35.06
C ALA A 299 -17.23 16.64 36.08
N HIS A 300 -18.52 16.83 35.83
CA HIS A 300 -19.59 16.31 36.70
C HIS A 300 -19.48 14.78 36.83
N LEU A 301 -19.37 14.07 35.71
CA LEU A 301 -19.21 12.61 35.70
C LEU A 301 -17.94 12.15 36.42
N MET A 302 -16.84 12.91 36.35
CA MET A 302 -15.65 12.66 37.14
C MET A 302 -15.91 12.81 38.65
N THR A 303 -16.68 13.81 39.09
CA THR A 303 -17.04 13.94 40.52
C THR A 303 -17.93 12.80 41.01
N VAL A 304 -18.83 12.28 40.17
CA VAL A 304 -19.61 11.06 40.47
C VAL A 304 -18.69 9.86 40.65
N ALA A 305 -17.72 9.68 39.74
CA ALA A 305 -16.73 8.60 39.84
C ALA A 305 -15.87 8.71 41.11
N MET A 306 -15.45 9.93 41.48
CA MET A 306 -14.72 10.20 42.72
C MET A 306 -15.55 9.84 43.95
N ALA A 307 -16.77 10.36 44.05
CA ALA A 307 -17.66 10.16 45.18
C ALA A 307 -18.00 8.68 45.45
N ASN A 308 -18.04 7.88 44.38
CA ASN A 308 -18.34 6.46 44.42
C ASN A 308 -17.10 5.56 44.36
N LYS A 309 -15.88 6.12 44.33
CA LYS A 309 -14.60 5.40 44.25
C LYS A 309 -14.55 4.34 43.15
N LEU A 310 -15.03 4.68 41.95
CA LEU A 310 -15.01 3.75 40.83
C LEU A 310 -13.57 3.50 40.35
N ASP A 311 -13.24 2.26 39.96
CA ASP A 311 -11.87 1.92 39.56
C ASP A 311 -11.51 2.48 38.17
N GLU A 312 -12.44 2.40 37.23
CA GLU A 312 -12.28 2.89 35.86
C GLU A 312 -13.63 3.37 35.32
N VAL A 313 -13.64 4.50 34.63
CA VAL A 313 -14.85 5.06 34.00
C VAL A 313 -14.59 5.53 32.58
N TRP A 314 -15.53 5.28 31.67
CA TRP A 314 -15.48 5.72 30.28
C TRP A 314 -16.49 6.82 30.06
N ILE A 315 -16.01 8.00 29.68
CA ILE A 315 -16.84 9.21 29.58
C ILE A 315 -16.85 9.65 28.13
N SER A 316 -17.86 9.26 27.37
CA SER A 316 -17.98 9.61 25.96
C SER A 316 -19.41 9.44 25.45
N PRO A 317 -19.92 10.34 24.59
CA PRO A 317 -21.13 10.08 23.84
C PRO A 317 -20.91 8.99 22.78
N ASN A 318 -22.01 8.44 22.26
CA ASN A 318 -22.00 7.60 21.08
C ASN A 318 -21.62 8.38 19.80
N PRO A 319 -20.99 7.72 18.81
CA PRO A 319 -20.73 6.28 18.72
C PRO A 319 -19.44 5.80 19.42
N VAL A 320 -18.64 6.71 19.98
CA VAL A 320 -17.33 6.36 20.58
C VAL A 320 -17.48 5.39 21.75
N LEU A 321 -18.48 5.60 22.62
CA LEU A 321 -18.74 4.70 23.75
C LEU A 321 -19.02 3.26 23.30
N LEU A 322 -19.94 3.07 22.35
CA LEU A 322 -20.23 1.77 21.77
C LEU A 322 -18.97 1.10 21.19
N PHE A 323 -18.10 1.86 20.52
CA PHE A 323 -16.86 1.32 19.99
C PHE A 323 -15.89 0.85 21.07
N ILE A 324 -15.83 1.52 22.22
CA ILE A 324 -14.99 1.08 23.34
C ILE A 324 -15.53 -0.25 23.89
N TYR A 325 -16.84 -0.37 24.07
CA TYR A 325 -17.45 -1.65 24.47
C TYR A 325 -17.15 -2.78 23.49
N ILE A 326 -17.31 -2.54 22.19
CA ILE A 326 -16.97 -3.55 21.17
C ILE A 326 -15.49 -3.91 21.22
N SER A 327 -14.59 -2.93 21.35
CA SER A 327 -13.15 -3.19 21.32
C SER A 327 -12.68 -3.93 22.58
N GLN A 328 -13.20 -3.56 23.75
CA GLN A 328 -12.83 -4.17 25.03
C GLN A 328 -13.34 -5.61 25.16
N TYR A 329 -14.54 -5.89 24.66
CA TYR A 329 -15.22 -7.19 24.87
C TYR A 329 -15.30 -8.07 23.61
N CYS A 330 -14.96 -7.55 22.43
CA CYS A 330 -14.92 -8.28 21.16
C CYS A 330 -13.68 -7.89 20.32
N PRO A 331 -12.47 -8.31 20.74
CA PRO A 331 -11.21 -7.90 20.10
C PRO A 331 -11.11 -8.32 18.63
N VAL A 332 -11.81 -9.37 18.20
CA VAL A 332 -11.86 -9.80 16.78
C VAL A 332 -12.45 -8.70 15.87
N CYS A 333 -13.45 -7.96 16.36
CA CYS A 333 -14.02 -6.83 15.61
C CYS A 333 -13.04 -5.64 15.52
N GLN A 334 -12.13 -5.52 16.49
CA GLN A 334 -11.05 -4.52 16.45
C GLN A 334 -10.01 -4.86 15.38
N THR A 335 -9.69 -6.15 15.17
CA THR A 335 -8.77 -6.60 14.10
C THR A 335 -9.30 -6.26 12.71
N CYS A 336 -10.59 -6.52 12.44
CA CYS A 336 -11.25 -6.08 11.20
C CYS A 336 -11.22 -4.55 11.03
N ARG A 337 -11.14 -3.79 12.12
CA ARG A 337 -10.96 -2.33 12.10
C ARG A 337 -9.52 -1.91 11.85
N TYR A 338 -8.48 -2.65 12.22
CA TYR A 338 -7.12 -2.35 11.76
C TYR A 338 -7.01 -2.52 10.24
N GLU A 339 -7.65 -3.56 9.71
CA GLU A 339 -7.72 -3.83 8.26
C GLU A 339 -8.55 -2.78 7.49
N THR A 340 -9.69 -2.35 8.04
CA THR A 340 -10.55 -1.33 7.41
C THR A 340 -10.13 0.12 7.73
N GLY A 341 -9.54 0.35 8.90
CA GLY A 341 -8.98 1.62 9.37
C GLY A 341 -7.63 1.96 8.72
N SER A 342 -6.90 0.96 8.21
CA SER A 342 -5.82 1.19 7.23
C SER A 342 -6.32 1.95 6.01
N LYS A 343 -7.58 1.74 5.60
CA LYS A 343 -8.22 2.48 4.50
C LYS A 343 -8.60 3.91 4.90
N ASP A 344 -8.92 4.18 6.18
CA ASP A 344 -9.29 5.52 6.66
C ASP A 344 -8.07 6.38 7.08
N ALA A 345 -7.02 5.78 7.64
CA ALA A 345 -5.72 6.43 7.84
C ALA A 345 -5.02 6.68 6.50
N GLY A 346 -5.13 5.71 5.57
CA GLY A 346 -4.79 5.88 4.17
C GLY A 346 -5.58 7.02 3.53
N ARG A 347 -6.91 7.12 3.75
CA ARG A 347 -7.76 8.24 3.28
C ARG A 347 -7.44 9.60 3.92
N ASN A 348 -6.91 9.67 5.14
CA ASN A 348 -6.50 10.95 5.73
C ASN A 348 -5.08 11.38 5.32
N ARG A 349 -4.20 10.41 5.05
CA ARG A 349 -2.90 10.65 4.38
C ARG A 349 -3.10 11.16 2.95
N ILE A 350 -4.13 10.62 2.33
CA ILE A 350 -4.71 11.09 1.10
C ILE A 350 -5.22 12.53 1.27
N LYS A 351 -6.05 12.89 2.25
CA LYS A 351 -6.64 14.25 2.31
C LYS A 351 -5.68 15.43 2.49
N ASN A 352 -4.47 15.23 3.04
CA ASN A 352 -3.49 16.32 3.17
C ASN A 352 -2.46 16.39 2.02
N CYS A 353 -2.47 15.41 1.10
CA CYS A 353 -1.69 15.43 -0.14
C CYS A 353 -2.56 15.32 -1.42
N MET A 354 -3.83 14.95 -1.28
CA MET A 354 -4.85 14.90 -2.33
C MET A 354 -5.54 16.24 -2.37
N PHE A 355 -5.35 16.94 -3.47
CA PHE A 355 -6.19 18.06 -3.82
C PHE A 355 -7.61 17.59 -4.24
N TYR A 356 -7.80 16.28 -4.52
CA TYR A 356 -8.99 15.73 -5.16
C TYR A 356 -9.52 14.44 -4.51
N THR A 357 -10.83 14.38 -4.26
CA THR A 357 -11.57 13.11 -4.15
C THR A 357 -11.73 12.44 -5.51
N VAL A 358 -12.08 11.15 -5.52
CA VAL A 358 -12.17 10.35 -6.75
C VAL A 358 -13.62 9.99 -7.05
N LYS A 359 -14.19 10.53 -8.12
CA LYS A 359 -15.47 10.10 -8.69
C LYS A 359 -15.24 8.95 -9.66
N ARG A 360 -16.04 7.89 -9.55
CA ARG A 360 -15.92 6.69 -10.39
C ARG A 360 -17.10 6.62 -11.36
N ILE A 361 -16.79 6.48 -12.64
CA ILE A 361 -17.77 6.10 -13.67
C ILE A 361 -17.46 4.64 -14.03
N PRO A 362 -18.22 3.67 -13.51
CA PRO A 362 -17.92 2.25 -13.66
C PRO A 362 -18.13 1.73 -15.08
N LEU A 363 -18.85 2.46 -15.93
CA LEU A 363 -18.97 2.18 -17.36
C LEU A 363 -19.29 3.48 -18.09
N GLU A 364 -18.48 3.80 -19.08
CA GLU A 364 -18.71 4.83 -20.08
C GLU A 364 -18.54 4.18 -21.45
N TRP A 365 -19.53 4.38 -22.32
CA TRP A 365 -19.44 3.91 -23.70
C TRP A 365 -18.78 4.98 -24.56
N ILE A 366 -17.69 4.62 -25.21
CA ILE A 366 -16.99 5.46 -26.17
C ILE A 366 -17.43 5.05 -27.57
N PRO A 367 -18.23 5.89 -28.28
CA PRO A 367 -18.63 5.60 -29.65
C PRO A 367 -17.46 5.81 -30.61
N MET A 368 -17.20 4.81 -31.45
CA MET A 368 -16.23 4.86 -32.54
C MET A 368 -16.90 5.33 -33.83
N GLN A 369 -16.10 5.77 -34.80
CA GLN A 369 -16.60 6.29 -36.08
C GLN A 369 -17.44 5.26 -36.86
N ASP A 370 -17.13 3.98 -36.72
CA ASP A 370 -17.83 2.88 -37.38
C ASP A 370 -19.08 2.38 -36.61
N GLY A 371 -19.49 3.09 -35.56
CA GLY A 371 -20.65 2.75 -34.75
C GLY A 371 -20.39 1.75 -33.62
N THR A 372 -19.20 1.13 -33.57
CA THR A 372 -18.80 0.25 -32.46
C THR A 372 -18.63 1.05 -31.18
N LYS A 373 -18.99 0.50 -30.03
CA LYS A 373 -18.76 1.14 -28.71
C LYS A 373 -17.69 0.42 -27.90
N LEU A 374 -16.75 1.19 -27.38
CA LEU A 374 -15.74 0.69 -26.45
C LEU A 374 -16.16 0.99 -25.01
N ALA A 375 -15.96 0.04 -24.11
CA ALA A 375 -16.27 0.16 -22.71
C ALA A 375 -15.07 0.73 -21.93
N ALA A 376 -15.30 1.83 -21.20
CA ALA A 376 -14.28 2.45 -20.37
C ALA A 376 -14.74 2.61 -18.91
N LYS A 377 -13.77 2.63 -17.99
CA LYS A 377 -13.93 3.08 -16.60
C LYS A 377 -13.18 4.37 -16.45
N LEU A 378 -13.82 5.34 -15.81
CA LEU A 378 -13.19 6.61 -15.50
C LEU A 378 -13.06 6.80 -14.00
N TRP A 379 -11.92 7.35 -13.61
CA TRP A 379 -11.71 7.99 -12.32
C TRP A 379 -11.50 9.47 -12.61
N ILE A 380 -12.41 10.29 -12.09
CA ILE A 380 -12.46 11.73 -12.33
C ILE A 380 -12.14 12.44 -11.01
N PRO A 381 -11.16 13.36 -10.99
CA PRO A 381 -10.82 14.10 -9.79
C PRO A 381 -11.91 15.14 -9.46
N GLU A 382 -12.31 15.18 -8.19
CA GLU A 382 -13.25 16.17 -7.65
C GLU A 382 -12.58 16.95 -6.51
N PRO A 383 -12.38 18.28 -6.66
CA PRO A 383 -11.62 19.08 -5.70
C PRO A 383 -12.28 19.04 -4.32
N ILE A 384 -11.47 18.94 -3.27
CA ILE A 384 -11.96 18.85 -1.88
C ILE A 384 -12.54 20.19 -1.42
N ASN A 385 -11.91 21.30 -1.82
CA ASN A 385 -12.37 22.67 -1.60
C ASN A 385 -12.51 23.40 -2.94
N LYS A 386 -13.66 24.01 -3.21
CA LYS A 386 -13.90 24.77 -4.47
C LYS A 386 -13.09 26.08 -4.56
N THR A 387 -12.51 26.54 -3.46
CA THR A 387 -11.83 27.85 -3.35
C THR A 387 -10.33 27.82 -3.62
N ASP A 388 -9.72 26.63 -3.72
CA ASP A 388 -8.26 26.47 -3.83
C ASP A 388 -7.79 26.21 -5.28
N LEU A 389 -8.64 26.44 -6.29
CA LEU A 389 -8.29 26.18 -7.68
C LEU A 389 -7.74 27.44 -8.38
N PRO A 390 -6.62 27.33 -9.13
CA PRO A 390 -6.35 28.24 -10.24
C PRO A 390 -7.49 28.12 -11.25
N ALA A 391 -8.03 29.26 -11.66
CA ALA A 391 -9.21 29.38 -12.48
C ALA A 391 -9.05 28.72 -13.87
N GLU A 392 -9.46 27.46 -14.02
CA GLU A 392 -10.24 26.95 -15.15
C GLU A 392 -10.97 25.68 -14.72
N GLU A 393 -12.30 25.73 -14.58
CA GLU A 393 -13.12 24.54 -14.36
C GLU A 393 -12.90 23.51 -15.50
N GLY A 394 -12.54 22.28 -15.15
CA GLY A 394 -12.79 21.11 -16.00
C GLY A 394 -11.69 20.66 -16.98
N LYS A 395 -10.44 21.12 -16.87
CA LYS A 395 -9.33 20.64 -17.73
C LYS A 395 -8.21 19.96 -16.91
N TYR A 396 -8.47 18.75 -16.45
CA TYR A 396 -7.44 17.90 -15.88
C TYR A 396 -6.65 17.20 -17.00
N PRO A 397 -5.32 17.01 -16.85
CA PRO A 397 -4.60 16.06 -17.70
C PRO A 397 -5.16 14.64 -17.52
N ALA A 398 -5.03 13.81 -18.55
CA ALA A 398 -5.53 12.44 -18.50
C ALA A 398 -4.44 11.39 -18.64
N VAL A 399 -4.67 10.24 -18.02
CA VAL A 399 -3.86 9.03 -18.15
C VAL A 399 -4.74 7.95 -18.78
N LEU A 400 -4.33 7.47 -19.95
CA LEU A 400 -5.01 6.45 -20.73
C LEU A 400 -4.29 5.11 -20.59
N GLU A 401 -5.05 4.06 -20.26
CA GLU A 401 -4.59 2.67 -20.29
C GLU A 401 -5.54 1.83 -21.16
N PHE A 402 -5.03 1.33 -22.29
CA PHE A 402 -5.77 0.58 -23.32
C PHE A 402 -5.27 -0.86 -23.32
N LEU A 403 -6.11 -1.84 -22.99
CA LEU A 403 -5.68 -3.25 -22.84
C LEU A 403 -6.81 -4.21 -23.21
N PRO A 404 -6.46 -5.45 -23.60
CA PRO A 404 -7.44 -6.51 -23.83
C PRO A 404 -7.88 -7.20 -22.52
N TYR A 405 -7.33 -6.77 -21.38
CA TYR A 405 -7.55 -7.39 -20.07
C TYR A 405 -8.76 -6.79 -19.35
N ARG A 406 -9.92 -7.37 -19.63
CA ARG A 406 -11.23 -7.21 -18.95
C ARG A 406 -11.20 -6.33 -17.69
N ARG A 407 -11.74 -5.14 -17.82
CA ARG A 407 -11.77 -4.06 -16.82
C ARG A 407 -12.59 -4.33 -15.54
N ILE A 408 -13.59 -5.22 -15.58
CA ILE A 408 -14.52 -5.44 -14.44
C ILE A 408 -14.08 -6.60 -13.53
N ASP A 409 -13.24 -7.52 -14.00
CA ASP A 409 -12.81 -8.68 -13.20
C ASP A 409 -11.30 -8.70 -12.93
N TRP A 410 -10.48 -9.21 -13.84
CA TRP A 410 -9.07 -9.53 -13.58
C TRP A 410 -8.22 -8.31 -13.22
N THR A 411 -8.31 -7.24 -14.00
CA THR A 411 -7.53 -6.03 -13.76
C THR A 411 -8.21 -5.10 -12.76
N ALA A 412 -9.47 -5.35 -12.38
CA ALA A 412 -10.28 -4.40 -11.62
C ALA A 412 -9.66 -3.98 -10.28
N THR A 413 -9.06 -4.90 -9.53
CA THR A 413 -8.40 -4.60 -8.25
C THR A 413 -7.16 -3.74 -8.44
N ARG A 414 -6.31 -4.08 -9.42
CA ARG A 414 -5.10 -3.32 -9.78
C ARG A 414 -5.49 -1.94 -10.30
N ASP A 415 -6.45 -1.88 -11.21
CA ASP A 415 -6.91 -0.65 -11.83
C ASP A 415 -7.50 0.29 -10.77
N GLU A 416 -8.27 -0.24 -9.81
CA GLU A 416 -8.80 0.56 -8.71
C GLU A 416 -7.68 1.10 -7.80
N LYS A 417 -6.63 0.31 -7.51
CA LYS A 417 -5.46 0.74 -6.74
C LYS A 417 -4.71 1.87 -7.46
N ASN A 418 -4.26 1.62 -8.69
CA ASN A 418 -3.36 2.51 -9.40
C ASN A 418 -4.08 3.78 -9.90
N HIS A 419 -5.21 3.64 -10.59
CA HIS A 419 -5.91 4.82 -11.14
C HIS A 419 -6.56 5.68 -10.07
N SER A 420 -7.03 5.10 -8.95
CA SER A 420 -7.49 5.95 -7.84
C SER A 420 -6.32 6.74 -7.24
N TYR A 421 -5.12 6.15 -7.17
CA TYR A 421 -3.92 6.84 -6.72
C TYR A 421 -3.55 7.96 -7.70
N PHE A 422 -3.52 7.74 -9.01
CA PHE A 422 -3.24 8.82 -9.95
C PHE A 422 -4.31 9.90 -9.95
N CYS A 423 -5.59 9.50 -9.92
CA CYS A 423 -6.70 10.44 -9.88
C CYS A 423 -6.65 11.38 -8.68
N SER A 424 -6.14 10.87 -7.57
CA SER A 424 -5.89 11.62 -6.35
C SER A 424 -5.00 12.86 -6.49
N TYR A 425 -4.09 12.82 -7.46
CA TYR A 425 -3.16 13.90 -7.80
C TYR A 425 -3.72 14.78 -8.93
N GLY A 426 -5.00 14.66 -9.29
CA GLY A 426 -5.63 15.53 -10.28
C GLY A 426 -5.49 15.06 -11.73
N TYR A 427 -5.43 13.75 -11.95
CA TYR A 427 -5.47 13.14 -13.28
C TYR A 427 -6.82 12.50 -13.57
N VAL A 428 -7.37 12.71 -14.76
CA VAL A 428 -8.48 11.87 -15.24
C VAL A 428 -7.90 10.55 -15.72
N CYS A 429 -8.26 9.46 -15.07
CA CYS A 429 -7.80 8.13 -15.50
C CYS A 429 -8.85 7.46 -16.36
N VAL A 430 -8.45 6.96 -17.52
CA VAL A 430 -9.32 6.31 -18.50
C VAL A 430 -8.78 4.91 -18.78
N ARG A 431 -9.47 3.89 -18.27
CA ARG A 431 -9.14 2.48 -18.54
C ARG A 431 -10.14 1.92 -19.53
N VAL A 432 -9.68 1.49 -20.70
CA VAL A 432 -10.55 1.09 -21.82
C VAL A 432 -10.32 -0.37 -22.20
N ASP A 433 -11.39 -1.17 -22.21
CA ASP A 433 -11.34 -2.48 -22.85
C ASP A 433 -11.16 -2.28 -24.36
N MET A 434 -10.12 -2.88 -24.94
CA MET A 434 -9.91 -2.89 -26.39
C MET A 434 -11.14 -3.38 -27.14
N ARG A 435 -11.30 -2.95 -28.41
CA ARG A 435 -12.33 -3.47 -29.31
C ARG A 435 -12.34 -5.00 -29.27
N GLY A 436 -13.52 -5.59 -29.13
CA GLY A 436 -13.72 -7.04 -29.03
C GLY A 436 -13.25 -7.72 -27.74
N SER A 437 -12.60 -6.99 -26.83
CA SER A 437 -12.17 -7.50 -25.53
C SER A 437 -13.13 -7.04 -24.42
N GLY A 438 -13.15 -7.76 -23.29
CA GLY A 438 -13.96 -7.40 -22.13
C GLY A 438 -15.38 -7.03 -22.47
N ASP A 439 -15.79 -5.82 -22.16
CA ASP A 439 -17.15 -5.34 -22.40
C ASP A 439 -17.33 -4.60 -23.73
N SER A 440 -16.25 -4.30 -24.45
CA SER A 440 -16.29 -3.54 -25.70
C SER A 440 -16.90 -4.34 -26.85
N GLU A 441 -17.67 -3.67 -27.71
CA GLU A 441 -18.19 -4.27 -28.93
C GLU A 441 -17.07 -4.55 -29.94
N GLY A 442 -17.41 -5.28 -31.01
CA GLY A 442 -16.48 -5.61 -32.09
C GLY A 442 -15.67 -6.89 -31.84
N PHE A 443 -14.58 -7.02 -32.59
CA PHE A 443 -13.65 -8.17 -32.63
C PHE A 443 -12.24 -7.65 -32.91
N TYR A 444 -11.24 -8.44 -32.54
CA TYR A 444 -9.83 -8.29 -32.90
C TYR A 444 -9.29 -9.69 -33.20
N TYR A 445 -8.35 -9.78 -34.13
CA TYR A 445 -7.88 -11.03 -34.71
C TYR A 445 -6.41 -11.29 -34.42
N ASP A 446 -5.72 -10.32 -33.84
CA ASP A 446 -4.30 -10.44 -33.52
C ASP A 446 -3.88 -9.43 -32.45
N GLU A 447 -2.61 -9.49 -32.08
CA GLU A 447 -1.95 -8.50 -31.24
C GLU A 447 -1.45 -7.28 -32.02
N TYR A 448 -1.59 -6.11 -31.40
CA TYR A 448 -1.03 -4.84 -31.88
C TYR A 448 -1.45 -4.43 -33.30
N GLU A 449 -2.67 -4.81 -33.70
CA GLU A 449 -3.21 -4.49 -35.00
C GLU A 449 -3.17 -2.97 -35.27
N LYS A 450 -3.01 -2.59 -36.54
CA LYS A 450 -3.08 -1.18 -36.96
C LYS A 450 -4.37 -0.50 -36.48
N GLN A 451 -5.49 -1.24 -36.46
CA GLN A 451 -6.76 -0.76 -35.94
C GLN A 451 -6.69 -0.38 -34.45
N GLU A 452 -5.97 -1.15 -33.62
CA GLU A 452 -5.78 -0.85 -32.20
C GLU A 452 -5.16 0.54 -32.02
N GLN A 453 -4.07 0.80 -32.75
CA GLN A 453 -3.31 2.04 -32.68
C GLN A 453 -4.15 3.25 -33.14
N GLU A 454 -4.96 3.07 -34.18
CA GLU A 454 -5.86 4.11 -34.71
C GLU A 454 -6.98 4.46 -33.73
N LEU A 455 -7.59 3.45 -33.10
CA LEU A 455 -8.61 3.64 -32.09
C LEU A 455 -8.05 4.36 -30.86
N CYS A 456 -6.83 4.02 -30.43
CA CYS A 456 -6.14 4.74 -29.36
C CYS A 456 -5.97 6.22 -29.71
N CYS A 457 -5.45 6.52 -30.92
CA CYS A 457 -5.31 7.89 -31.42
C CYS A 457 -6.65 8.65 -31.41
N ASP A 458 -7.75 8.00 -31.78
CA ASP A 458 -9.08 8.63 -31.76
C ASP A 458 -9.60 8.90 -30.35
N ILE A 459 -9.36 7.99 -29.40
CA ILE A 459 -9.70 8.20 -27.98
C ILE A 459 -8.95 9.41 -27.41
N THR A 460 -7.70 9.65 -27.83
CA THR A 460 -6.95 10.85 -27.38
C THR A 460 -7.60 12.18 -27.80
N LYS A 461 -8.49 12.17 -28.80
CA LYS A 461 -9.20 13.38 -29.27
C LYS A 461 -10.49 13.66 -28.50
N MET A 462 -10.92 12.77 -27.62
CA MET A 462 -12.17 12.94 -26.89
C MET A 462 -12.10 14.10 -25.89
N SER A 463 -13.19 14.86 -25.79
CA SER A 463 -13.29 16.01 -24.87
C SER A 463 -13.05 15.63 -23.40
N LYS A 464 -13.44 14.41 -23.00
CA LYS A 464 -13.25 13.88 -21.63
C LYS A 464 -11.79 13.51 -21.30
N CYS A 465 -10.94 13.31 -22.31
CA CYS A 465 -9.52 12.99 -22.13
C CYS A 465 -8.63 14.24 -22.03
N GLY A 466 -9.19 15.45 -22.15
CA GLY A 466 -8.43 16.70 -22.08
C GLY A 466 -7.47 16.91 -23.27
N LYS A 467 -6.62 17.93 -23.19
CA LYS A 467 -5.62 18.26 -24.25
C LYS A 467 -4.20 17.76 -23.93
N ASN A 468 -3.97 17.32 -22.69
CA ASN A 468 -2.69 16.84 -22.19
C ASN A 468 -2.87 15.41 -21.68
N ILE A 469 -2.45 14.43 -22.47
CA ILE A 469 -2.67 13.01 -22.22
C ILE A 469 -1.32 12.32 -22.06
N SER A 470 -1.25 11.35 -21.16
CA SER A 470 -0.22 10.30 -21.18
C SER A 470 -0.85 8.93 -21.41
N MET A 471 -0.13 8.05 -22.07
CA MET A 471 -0.40 6.61 -21.99
C MET A 471 0.46 5.96 -20.91
N TYR A 472 -0.08 4.92 -20.29
CA TYR A 472 0.54 4.19 -19.19
C TYR A 472 0.16 2.71 -19.31
N GLY A 473 1.13 1.83 -19.23
CA GLY A 473 0.84 0.40 -19.21
C GLY A 473 2.06 -0.48 -19.02
N LYS A 474 1.76 -1.72 -18.65
CA LYS A 474 2.72 -2.82 -18.56
C LYS A 474 2.44 -3.84 -19.64
N SER A 475 3.47 -4.50 -20.18
CA SER A 475 3.31 -5.47 -21.26
C SER A 475 2.54 -4.80 -22.39
N TRP A 476 1.46 -5.37 -22.90
CA TRP A 476 0.63 -4.83 -23.98
C TRP A 476 0.39 -3.31 -23.91
N GLY A 477 0.09 -2.76 -22.73
CA GLY A 477 -0.13 -1.32 -22.57
C GLY A 477 1.14 -0.45 -22.71
N GLY A 478 2.31 -1.04 -22.47
CA GLY A 478 3.61 -0.46 -22.80
C GLY A 478 3.87 -0.48 -24.31
N PHE A 479 3.68 -1.63 -24.96
CA PHE A 479 3.81 -1.76 -26.43
C PHE A 479 2.92 -0.77 -27.17
N ASN A 480 1.61 -0.76 -26.87
CA ASN A 480 0.70 0.14 -27.56
C ASN A 480 0.93 1.61 -27.20
N GLY A 481 1.47 1.90 -26.01
CA GLY A 481 1.95 3.24 -25.65
C GLY A 481 3.05 3.73 -26.60
N LEU A 482 4.07 2.91 -26.85
CA LEU A 482 5.15 3.19 -27.80
C LEU A 482 4.61 3.34 -29.23
N GLN A 483 3.78 2.40 -29.68
CA GLN A 483 3.21 2.39 -31.03
C GLN A 483 2.30 3.60 -31.31
N VAL A 484 1.52 4.02 -30.32
CA VAL A 484 0.66 5.21 -30.44
C VAL A 484 1.50 6.48 -30.38
N ALA A 485 2.55 6.53 -29.55
CA ALA A 485 3.48 7.66 -29.53
C ALA A 485 4.18 7.87 -30.88
N ALA A 486 4.54 6.79 -31.59
CA ALA A 486 5.09 6.84 -32.94
C ALA A 486 4.13 7.49 -33.97
N ARG A 487 2.82 7.41 -33.73
CA ARG A 487 1.77 8.06 -34.55
C ARG A 487 1.53 9.54 -34.22
N ARG A 488 2.18 10.06 -33.18
CA ARG A 488 2.19 11.49 -32.79
C ARG A 488 0.79 12.13 -32.64
N PRO A 489 -0.18 11.50 -31.93
CA PRO A 489 -1.44 12.17 -31.65
C PRO A 489 -1.18 13.46 -30.86
N CYS A 490 -1.74 14.58 -31.31
CA CYS A 490 -1.39 15.91 -30.79
C CYS A 490 -1.66 16.10 -29.29
N ALA A 491 -2.62 15.36 -28.74
CA ALA A 491 -2.98 15.40 -27.33
C ALA A 491 -2.03 14.59 -26.43
N LEU A 492 -1.28 13.63 -26.99
CA LEU A 492 -0.34 12.81 -26.23
C LEU A 492 0.95 13.60 -25.99
N LYS A 493 1.25 13.86 -24.73
CA LYS A 493 2.38 14.70 -24.31
C LYS A 493 3.53 13.90 -23.74
N THR A 494 3.30 12.68 -23.28
CA THR A 494 4.32 11.75 -22.79
C THR A 494 3.75 10.33 -22.69
N ILE A 495 4.59 9.32 -22.50
CA ILE A 495 4.19 7.95 -22.18
C ILE A 495 5.04 7.38 -21.06
N ILE A 496 4.50 6.37 -20.37
CA ILE A 496 5.26 5.47 -19.50
C ILE A 496 5.11 4.05 -20.04
N SER A 497 6.22 3.45 -20.48
CA SER A 497 6.26 2.07 -20.99
C SER A 497 6.95 1.16 -19.98
N THR A 498 6.28 0.09 -19.56
CA THR A 498 6.77 -0.84 -18.54
C THR A 498 6.82 -2.26 -19.10
N TYR A 499 7.96 -2.94 -19.03
CA TYR A 499 8.15 -4.33 -19.48
C TYR A 499 7.58 -4.58 -20.90
N SER A 500 8.14 -3.90 -21.90
CA SER A 500 7.73 -3.94 -23.32
C SER A 500 8.95 -3.95 -24.22
N THR A 501 8.79 -4.35 -25.49
CA THR A 501 9.87 -4.28 -26.49
C THR A 501 9.65 -3.24 -27.59
N ASP A 502 10.75 -2.78 -28.17
CA ASP A 502 10.87 -1.99 -29.39
C ASP A 502 10.88 -2.82 -30.68
N ASP A 503 11.17 -4.12 -30.59
CA ASP A 503 11.17 -5.10 -31.70
C ASP A 503 10.31 -6.33 -31.36
N ARG A 504 9.21 -6.50 -32.10
CA ARG A 504 8.26 -7.61 -31.90
C ARG A 504 8.79 -8.99 -32.31
N TYR A 505 9.79 -9.04 -33.19
CA TYR A 505 10.38 -10.30 -33.65
C TYR A 505 11.55 -10.74 -32.77
N ALA A 506 12.42 -9.81 -32.37
CA ALA A 506 13.65 -10.17 -31.69
C ALA A 506 13.44 -10.52 -30.20
N ASP A 507 12.46 -9.88 -29.55
CA ASP A 507 12.37 -9.88 -28.08
C ASP A 507 10.96 -10.04 -27.51
N ASP A 508 9.96 -10.19 -28.37
CA ASP A 508 8.62 -10.53 -27.88
C ASP A 508 8.47 -12.03 -27.63
N ILE A 509 7.31 -12.43 -27.11
CA ILE A 509 6.95 -13.81 -26.77
C ILE A 509 6.94 -14.79 -27.97
N HIS A 510 7.33 -14.34 -29.16
CA HIS A 510 7.26 -15.09 -30.41
C HIS A 510 8.61 -15.71 -30.78
N TYR A 511 9.60 -14.86 -31.08
CA TYR A 511 10.90 -15.30 -31.57
C TYR A 511 12.00 -14.63 -30.76
N ARG A 512 13.15 -15.32 -30.68
CA ARG A 512 14.42 -14.76 -30.21
C ARG A 512 15.55 -15.40 -30.99
N GLY A 513 16.40 -14.59 -31.62
CA GLY A 513 17.48 -15.09 -32.50
C GLY A 513 16.99 -16.03 -33.62
N GLY A 514 15.75 -15.86 -34.10
CA GLY A 514 15.14 -16.76 -35.09
C GLY A 514 14.65 -18.11 -34.54
N CYS A 515 14.75 -18.35 -33.24
CA CYS A 515 14.14 -19.49 -32.55
C CYS A 515 12.69 -19.19 -32.17
N VAL A 516 11.79 -20.16 -32.34
CA VAL A 516 10.42 -20.09 -31.80
C VAL A 516 10.48 -20.23 -30.28
N LEU A 517 9.90 -19.26 -29.56
CA LEU A 517 9.68 -19.36 -28.12
C LEU A 517 8.47 -20.26 -27.84
N GLY A 518 8.67 -21.57 -28.01
CA GLY A 518 7.58 -22.55 -28.09
C GLY A 518 6.67 -22.58 -26.87
N ARG A 519 7.17 -22.16 -25.71
CA ARG A 519 6.39 -22.11 -24.47
C ARG A 519 5.64 -20.78 -24.33
N GLU A 520 6.33 -19.66 -24.49
CA GLU A 520 5.78 -18.31 -24.33
C GLU A 520 4.73 -18.06 -25.41
N MET A 521 5.07 -18.30 -26.68
CA MET A 521 4.17 -18.14 -27.83
C MET A 521 2.91 -19.00 -27.66
N LEU A 522 3.08 -20.29 -27.34
CA LEU A 522 1.96 -21.21 -27.19
C LEU A 522 1.07 -20.81 -26.01
N SER A 523 1.66 -20.56 -24.85
CA SER A 523 0.91 -20.20 -23.65
C SER A 523 0.13 -18.89 -23.86
N TRP A 524 0.75 -17.87 -24.47
CA TRP A 524 0.10 -16.60 -24.73
C TRP A 524 -1.05 -16.72 -25.73
N ALA A 525 -0.86 -17.44 -26.84
CA ALA A 525 -1.92 -17.70 -27.81
C ALA A 525 -3.14 -18.35 -27.15
N HIS A 526 -2.92 -19.31 -26.25
CA HIS A 526 -3.99 -19.99 -25.52
C HIS A 526 -4.70 -19.07 -24.53
N ILE A 527 -3.94 -18.25 -23.79
CA ILE A 527 -4.51 -17.27 -22.87
C ILE A 527 -5.39 -16.31 -23.67
N MET A 528 -4.88 -15.67 -24.73
CA MET A 528 -5.65 -14.72 -25.53
C MET A 528 -6.88 -15.37 -26.17
N PHE A 529 -6.75 -16.58 -26.72
CA PHE A 529 -7.89 -17.34 -27.23
C PHE A 529 -9.02 -17.50 -26.19
N LEU A 530 -8.68 -17.95 -24.97
CA LEU A 530 -9.65 -18.13 -23.89
C LEU A 530 -10.25 -16.80 -23.41
N TRP A 531 -9.47 -15.72 -23.42
CA TRP A 531 -9.94 -14.40 -23.02
C TRP A 531 -10.89 -13.79 -24.05
N ASN A 532 -10.59 -13.91 -25.33
CA ASN A 532 -11.41 -13.42 -26.45
C ASN A 532 -12.76 -14.14 -26.50
N ALA A 533 -12.77 -15.44 -26.15
CA ALA A 533 -13.97 -16.28 -26.11
C ALA A 533 -14.94 -15.94 -24.95
N ARG A 534 -14.54 -15.12 -23.97
CA ARG A 534 -15.38 -14.81 -22.80
C ARG A 534 -16.50 -13.82 -23.16
N PRO A 535 -17.71 -14.01 -22.58
CA PRO A 535 -18.78 -13.04 -22.77
C PRO A 535 -18.45 -11.70 -22.08
N PRO A 536 -19.04 -10.59 -22.56
CA PRO A 536 -19.11 -9.34 -21.79
C PRO A 536 -19.71 -9.57 -20.41
N HIS A 537 -19.39 -8.71 -19.45
CA HIS A 537 -20.06 -8.72 -18.15
C HIS A 537 -21.56 -8.40 -18.34
N PRO A 538 -22.48 -9.22 -17.78
CA PRO A 538 -23.92 -9.07 -18.05
C PRO A 538 -24.49 -7.70 -17.70
N ASP A 539 -24.04 -7.08 -16.60
CA ASP A 539 -24.52 -5.77 -16.16
C ASP A 539 -24.08 -4.61 -17.07
N SER A 540 -23.09 -4.83 -17.95
CA SER A 540 -22.58 -3.77 -18.85
C SER A 540 -23.59 -3.42 -19.95
N LEU A 541 -24.56 -4.30 -20.24
CA LEU A 541 -25.65 -4.06 -21.19
C LEU A 541 -26.94 -3.54 -20.52
N GLY A 542 -26.90 -3.26 -19.21
CA GLY A 542 -27.97 -2.57 -18.48
C GLY A 542 -28.23 -3.16 -17.09
N PRO A 543 -28.76 -2.34 -16.14
CA PRO A 543 -28.96 -2.78 -14.77
C PRO A 543 -30.09 -3.83 -14.68
N ARG A 544 -29.78 -4.95 -14.01
CA ARG A 544 -30.68 -6.04 -13.55
C ARG A 544 -30.70 -7.31 -14.41
N PHE A 545 -29.53 -7.93 -14.64
CA PHE A 545 -29.49 -9.34 -15.01
C PHE A 545 -29.96 -10.27 -13.87
N PHE A 546 -29.76 -9.88 -12.60
CA PHE A 546 -30.17 -10.67 -11.41
C PHE A 546 -30.86 -9.81 -10.34
N SER A 547 -32.15 -9.52 -10.51
CA SER A 547 -32.96 -8.95 -9.42
C SER A 547 -33.43 -10.06 -8.47
N LYS A 548 -33.04 -10.02 -7.20
CA LYS A 548 -33.55 -10.87 -6.10
C LYS A 548 -35.02 -10.58 -5.72
N SER A 549 -35.72 -9.66 -6.39
CA SER A 549 -37.12 -9.34 -6.11
C SER A 549 -38.08 -10.38 -6.72
N LYS A 550 -38.80 -11.10 -5.86
CA LYS A 550 -39.88 -12.04 -6.20
C LYS A 550 -41.17 -11.41 -6.74
N LYS A 551 -41.23 -10.08 -6.95
CA LYS A 551 -42.41 -9.40 -7.51
C LYS A 551 -42.11 -8.92 -8.93
N TYR A 552 -42.52 -9.73 -9.90
CA TYR A 552 -42.40 -9.49 -11.33
C TYR A 552 -43.68 -8.80 -11.83
N THR A 553 -43.55 -7.66 -12.50
CA THR A 553 -44.60 -7.00 -13.28
C THR A 553 -44.15 -6.88 -14.75
N ASP A 554 -45.09 -6.96 -15.69
CA ASP A 554 -44.85 -7.33 -17.10
C ASP A 554 -43.94 -6.41 -17.92
N SER A 555 -43.90 -5.10 -17.66
CA SER A 555 -43.08 -4.17 -18.46
C SER A 555 -41.57 -4.26 -18.19
N LYS A 556 -41.14 -4.78 -17.02
CA LYS A 556 -39.71 -5.01 -16.72
C LYS A 556 -39.18 -6.31 -17.35
N ASN A 557 -40.06 -7.21 -17.77
CA ASN A 557 -39.71 -8.53 -18.32
C ASN A 557 -39.16 -8.43 -19.75
N ILE A 558 -39.67 -7.49 -20.56
CA ILE A 558 -39.24 -7.33 -21.96
C ILE A 558 -37.82 -6.78 -22.09
N TYR A 559 -37.46 -5.77 -21.29
CA TYR A 559 -36.11 -5.18 -21.33
C TYR A 559 -35.02 -6.16 -20.88
N ILE A 560 -35.30 -6.96 -19.84
CA ILE A 560 -34.37 -8.01 -19.37
C ILE A 560 -34.18 -9.08 -20.46
N ARG A 561 -35.27 -9.50 -21.13
CA ARG A 561 -35.20 -10.47 -22.24
C ARG A 561 -34.44 -9.92 -23.44
N ILE A 562 -34.69 -8.66 -23.83
CA ILE A 562 -33.97 -8.01 -24.94
C ILE A 562 -32.47 -7.91 -24.63
N ASN A 563 -32.09 -7.44 -23.44
CA ASN A 563 -30.69 -7.33 -23.05
C ASN A 563 -30.00 -8.69 -22.99
N PHE A 564 -30.70 -9.74 -22.54
CA PHE A 564 -30.19 -11.11 -22.57
C PHE A 564 -29.94 -11.61 -24.00
N ILE A 565 -30.87 -11.35 -24.92
CA ILE A 565 -30.73 -11.72 -26.33
C ILE A 565 -29.53 -10.99 -26.96
N ILE A 566 -29.39 -9.69 -26.71
CA ILE A 566 -28.25 -8.90 -27.20
C ILE A 566 -26.94 -9.44 -26.64
N TRP A 567 -26.86 -9.64 -25.32
CA TRP A 567 -25.68 -10.20 -24.66
C TRP A 567 -25.29 -11.57 -25.24
N LYS A 568 -26.27 -12.48 -25.36
CA LYS A 568 -26.06 -13.82 -25.91
C LYS A 568 -25.58 -13.75 -27.36
N GLN A 569 -26.16 -12.87 -28.17
CA GLN A 569 -25.77 -12.69 -29.57
C GLN A 569 -24.34 -12.13 -29.67
N MET A 570 -23.98 -11.15 -28.85
CA MET A 570 -22.61 -10.64 -28.78
C MET A 570 -21.61 -11.74 -28.43
N TRP A 571 -21.93 -12.56 -27.43
CA TRP A 571 -21.07 -13.66 -27.03
C TRP A 571 -20.94 -14.73 -28.12
N LEU A 572 -22.07 -15.18 -28.71
CA LEU A 572 -22.05 -16.13 -29.83
C LEU A 572 -21.27 -15.59 -31.03
N ASN A 573 -21.40 -14.29 -31.34
CA ASN A 573 -20.63 -13.66 -32.40
C ASN A 573 -19.13 -13.68 -32.09
N ARG A 574 -18.71 -13.44 -30.83
CA ARG A 574 -17.31 -13.54 -30.42
C ARG A 574 -16.79 -14.96 -30.53
N LEU A 575 -17.55 -15.94 -30.05
CA LEU A 575 -17.18 -17.36 -30.18
C LEU A 575 -17.00 -17.77 -31.63
N ASN A 576 -17.85 -17.28 -32.54
CA ASN A 576 -17.77 -17.61 -33.96
C ASN A 576 -16.65 -16.87 -34.71
N LYS A 577 -16.23 -15.68 -34.25
CA LYS A 577 -15.24 -14.85 -34.94
C LYS A 577 -13.84 -14.88 -34.33
N SER A 578 -13.73 -15.20 -33.04
CA SER A 578 -12.47 -15.35 -32.30
C SER A 578 -12.15 -16.82 -32.06
N SER A 579 -12.57 -17.71 -32.97
CA SER A 579 -12.49 -19.17 -32.82
C SER A 579 -11.12 -19.79 -33.12
N GLU A 580 -10.16 -19.00 -33.60
CA GLU A 580 -8.82 -19.50 -33.96
C GLU A 580 -7.72 -18.90 -33.08
N PRO A 581 -6.84 -19.72 -32.49
CA PRO A 581 -5.64 -19.25 -31.81
C PRO A 581 -4.68 -18.56 -32.77
N TRP A 582 -4.09 -17.44 -32.35
CA TRP A 582 -3.21 -16.61 -33.16
C TRP A 582 -1.86 -17.26 -33.50
N ILE A 583 -1.51 -18.36 -32.83
CA ILE A 583 -0.25 -19.07 -33.06
C ILE A 583 -0.03 -19.47 -34.52
N HIS A 584 -1.10 -19.78 -35.27
CA HIS A 584 -0.99 -20.13 -36.68
C HIS A 584 -0.53 -18.95 -37.54
N ILE A 585 -0.95 -17.72 -37.20
CA ILE A 585 -0.50 -16.49 -37.85
C ILE A 585 1.00 -16.32 -37.55
N TRP A 586 1.38 -16.37 -36.28
CA TRP A 586 2.76 -16.15 -35.84
C TRP A 586 3.76 -17.18 -36.42
N LEU A 587 3.36 -18.46 -36.50
CA LEU A 587 4.19 -19.52 -37.10
C LEU A 587 4.27 -19.45 -38.64
N SER A 588 3.34 -18.74 -39.30
CA SER A 588 3.42 -18.47 -40.73
C SER A 588 4.43 -17.36 -41.08
N HIS A 589 4.84 -16.57 -40.08
CA HIS A 589 5.80 -15.47 -40.19
C HIS A 589 7.12 -15.81 -39.48
N GLN A 590 7.83 -16.84 -39.94
CA GLN A 590 9.10 -17.27 -39.30
C GLN A 590 10.29 -16.36 -39.60
N SER A 591 10.22 -15.53 -40.63
CA SER A 591 11.21 -14.49 -40.93
C SER A 591 10.73 -13.12 -40.43
N ARG A 592 11.67 -12.19 -40.25
CA ARG A 592 11.40 -10.80 -39.86
C ARG A 592 10.87 -9.98 -41.04
N ASP A 593 9.66 -10.30 -41.45
CA ASP A 593 8.96 -9.69 -42.58
C ASP A 593 8.09 -8.47 -42.17
N ALA A 594 7.23 -8.02 -43.09
CA ALA A 594 6.37 -6.86 -42.88
C ALA A 594 5.39 -7.01 -41.69
N TYR A 595 5.03 -8.24 -41.31
CA TYR A 595 4.14 -8.51 -40.20
C TYR A 595 4.74 -8.06 -38.87
N TRP A 596 6.02 -8.41 -38.63
CA TRP A 596 6.73 -8.03 -37.41
C TRP A 596 7.20 -6.57 -37.42
N LYS A 597 7.59 -6.07 -38.60
CA LYS A 597 7.97 -4.66 -38.77
C LYS A 597 6.81 -3.73 -38.40
N HIS A 598 5.57 -4.13 -38.68
CA HIS A 598 4.40 -3.40 -38.22
C HIS A 598 4.34 -3.39 -36.68
N GLY A 599 4.36 -2.19 -36.10
CA GLY A 599 4.27 -1.98 -34.66
C GLY A 599 5.59 -2.17 -33.90
N SER A 600 6.69 -2.48 -34.58
CA SER A 600 8.04 -2.42 -34.01
C SER A 600 8.57 -0.99 -34.17
N ILE A 601 8.83 -0.30 -33.04
CA ILE A 601 9.35 1.07 -33.09
C ILE A 601 10.83 1.13 -33.47
N ALA A 602 11.54 0.00 -33.41
CA ALA A 602 12.92 -0.13 -33.88
C ALA A 602 13.10 0.20 -35.37
N GLU A 603 12.02 0.18 -36.17
CA GLU A 603 12.05 0.62 -37.57
C GLU A 603 12.29 2.13 -37.72
N ASP A 604 11.83 2.94 -36.76
CA ASP A 604 12.02 4.39 -36.74
C ASP A 604 11.82 4.96 -35.33
N TYR A 605 12.87 4.97 -34.52
CA TYR A 605 12.85 5.62 -33.20
C TYR A 605 12.55 7.13 -33.28
N THR A 606 12.85 7.77 -34.42
CA THR A 606 12.60 9.20 -34.61
C THR A 606 11.10 9.52 -34.76
N SER A 607 10.26 8.49 -34.97
CA SER A 607 8.80 8.59 -34.98
C SER A 607 8.27 9.12 -33.64
N ILE A 608 8.90 8.75 -32.51
CA ILE A 608 8.50 9.19 -31.17
C ILE A 608 9.16 10.53 -30.85
N LYS A 609 8.33 11.54 -30.55
CA LYS A 609 8.77 12.91 -30.21
C LYS A 609 8.42 13.34 -28.79
N CYS A 610 7.42 12.73 -28.18
CA CYS A 610 7.05 13.01 -26.80
C CYS A 610 8.05 12.34 -25.83
N PRO A 611 8.27 12.90 -24.64
CA PRO A 611 9.07 12.27 -23.60
C PRO A 611 8.60 10.85 -23.25
N VAL A 612 9.54 9.94 -22.98
CA VAL A 612 9.29 8.53 -22.66
C VAL A 612 9.93 8.15 -21.32
N PHE A 613 9.14 7.58 -20.41
CA PHE A 613 9.67 6.94 -19.20
C PHE A 613 9.60 5.42 -19.34
N LEU A 614 10.76 4.77 -19.28
CA LEU A 614 10.92 3.33 -19.41
C LEU A 614 11.11 2.68 -18.03
N ILE A 615 10.40 1.59 -17.78
CA ILE A 615 10.56 0.77 -16.58
C ILE A 615 10.80 -0.68 -16.99
N GLY A 616 11.94 -1.24 -16.59
CA GLY A 616 12.35 -2.60 -16.91
C GLY A 616 12.71 -3.42 -15.66
N GLY A 617 12.98 -4.70 -15.87
CA GLY A 617 13.40 -5.62 -14.81
C GLY A 617 14.40 -6.64 -15.34
N TYR A 618 15.40 -7.00 -14.56
CA TYR A 618 16.40 -8.00 -14.94
C TYR A 618 15.87 -9.43 -14.94
N SER A 619 14.82 -9.71 -14.17
CA SER A 619 14.19 -11.03 -14.16
C SER A 619 13.04 -11.15 -15.17
N ASP A 620 12.76 -10.07 -15.92
CA ASP A 620 11.70 -9.99 -16.93
C ASP A 620 12.17 -10.55 -18.29
N LEU A 621 11.23 -10.85 -19.20
CA LEU A 621 11.56 -11.29 -20.55
C LEU A 621 12.14 -10.16 -21.43
N TYR A 622 11.72 -8.91 -21.20
CA TYR A 622 12.00 -7.75 -22.06
C TYR A 622 13.19 -6.92 -21.54
N THR A 623 14.24 -7.58 -21.05
CA THR A 623 15.42 -6.97 -20.41
C THR A 623 16.12 -5.93 -21.30
N ASP A 624 16.27 -6.26 -22.58
CA ASP A 624 17.20 -5.61 -23.49
C ASP A 624 16.62 -4.33 -24.10
N ALA A 625 15.31 -4.32 -24.29
CA ALA A 625 14.61 -3.26 -24.99
C ALA A 625 14.76 -1.90 -24.31
N VAL A 626 14.84 -1.85 -22.98
CA VAL A 626 15.02 -0.57 -22.27
C VAL A 626 16.37 0.05 -22.65
N PHE A 627 17.45 -0.73 -22.69
CA PHE A 627 18.77 -0.23 -23.05
C PHE A 627 18.82 0.26 -24.50
N ARG A 628 18.28 -0.51 -25.45
CA ARG A 628 18.20 -0.09 -26.87
C ARG A 628 17.35 1.16 -27.08
N MET A 629 16.21 1.25 -26.39
CA MET A 629 15.36 2.44 -26.47
C MET A 629 16.04 3.68 -25.87
N VAL A 630 16.76 3.55 -24.75
CA VAL A 630 17.53 4.68 -24.18
C VAL A 630 18.61 5.14 -25.15
N GLU A 631 19.28 4.21 -25.84
CA GLU A 631 20.33 4.52 -26.80
C GLU A 631 19.81 5.23 -28.07
N HIS A 632 18.66 4.80 -28.59
CA HIS A 632 18.21 5.22 -29.93
C HIS A 632 17.08 6.27 -29.95
N LEU A 633 16.35 6.48 -28.85
CA LEU A 633 15.28 7.47 -28.82
C LEU A 633 15.82 8.90 -28.78
N ASN A 634 15.45 9.70 -29.79
CA ASN A 634 15.85 11.12 -29.91
C ASN A 634 14.95 12.10 -29.17
N CYS A 635 14.26 11.66 -28.12
CA CYS A 635 13.35 12.47 -27.31
C CYS A 635 13.82 12.46 -25.85
N PRO A 636 13.26 13.28 -24.95
CA PRO A 636 13.61 13.17 -23.53
C PRO A 636 13.23 11.78 -22.99
N VAL A 637 14.22 11.01 -22.55
CA VAL A 637 14.02 9.67 -22.00
C VAL A 637 14.45 9.65 -20.53
N ARG A 638 13.81 8.77 -19.76
CA ARG A 638 14.29 8.31 -18.45
C ARG A 638 14.08 6.81 -18.36
N ALA A 639 14.98 6.09 -17.70
CA ALA A 639 14.87 4.64 -17.52
C ALA A 639 15.10 4.22 -16.06
N LEU A 640 14.33 3.22 -15.62
CA LEU A 640 14.44 2.61 -14.29
C LEU A 640 14.37 1.09 -14.40
N ILE A 641 15.45 0.40 -14.05
CA ILE A 641 15.59 -1.06 -14.18
C ILE A 641 15.83 -1.67 -12.80
N GLY A 642 14.90 -2.49 -12.32
CA GLY A 642 15.07 -3.19 -11.04
C GLY A 642 15.39 -4.68 -11.22
N PRO A 643 15.48 -5.46 -10.14
CA PRO A 643 15.60 -6.92 -10.22
C PRO A 643 14.27 -7.61 -10.56
N TRP A 644 13.22 -6.83 -10.78
CA TRP A 644 11.84 -7.30 -10.85
C TRP A 644 11.60 -8.31 -11.97
N SER A 645 10.70 -9.26 -11.69
CA SER A 645 10.01 -10.08 -12.68
C SER A 645 8.98 -9.26 -13.47
N HIS A 646 8.21 -9.89 -14.36
CA HIS A 646 7.11 -9.31 -15.13
C HIS A 646 5.91 -8.82 -14.28
N ALA A 647 6.14 -8.29 -13.08
CA ALA A 647 5.18 -7.74 -12.16
C ALA A 647 5.46 -6.24 -11.89
N TRP A 648 4.44 -5.50 -11.44
CA TRP A 648 4.62 -4.08 -11.12
C TRP A 648 5.72 -3.89 -10.05
N PRO A 649 6.62 -2.90 -10.16
CA PRO A 649 7.76 -2.75 -9.24
C PRO A 649 7.39 -2.63 -7.74
N ALA A 650 6.17 -2.19 -7.42
CA ALA A 650 5.70 -2.12 -6.04
C ALA A 650 5.24 -3.46 -5.46
N ASP A 651 4.98 -4.45 -6.32
CA ASP A 651 4.38 -5.73 -5.96
C ASP A 651 5.23 -6.93 -6.43
N SER A 652 6.37 -6.68 -7.10
CA SER A 652 7.22 -7.74 -7.69
C SER A 652 8.05 -8.50 -6.65
N SER A 653 8.31 -9.77 -6.96
CA SER A 653 9.38 -10.57 -6.41
C SER A 653 10.23 -11.08 -7.59
N PRO A 654 11.57 -10.92 -7.58
CA PRO A 654 12.36 -10.43 -6.45
C PRO A 654 12.33 -8.89 -6.29
N GLY A 655 12.51 -8.44 -5.05
CA GLY A 655 12.74 -7.04 -4.69
C GLY A 655 14.23 -6.64 -4.75
N PRO A 656 14.58 -5.38 -4.37
CA PRO A 656 13.75 -4.47 -3.59
C PRO A 656 12.60 -3.85 -4.40
N ARG A 657 11.44 -3.77 -3.77
CA ARG A 657 10.26 -3.10 -4.33
C ARG A 657 10.39 -1.59 -4.20
N ILE A 658 9.79 -0.84 -5.12
CA ILE A 658 9.78 0.63 -5.08
C ILE A 658 8.37 1.19 -5.21
N ASP A 659 8.18 2.44 -4.75
CA ASP A 659 6.96 3.20 -5.01
C ASP A 659 6.96 3.78 -6.44
N HIS A 660 6.79 2.90 -7.42
CA HIS A 660 6.74 3.30 -8.83
C HIS A 660 5.56 4.23 -9.14
N LEU A 661 4.46 4.17 -8.37
CA LEU A 661 3.31 5.05 -8.60
C LEU A 661 3.68 6.51 -8.32
N LYS A 662 4.51 6.77 -7.31
CA LYS A 662 5.07 8.10 -7.06
C LYS A 662 5.99 8.56 -8.18
N GLU A 663 6.81 7.68 -8.74
CA GLU A 663 7.66 8.00 -9.89
C GLU A 663 6.83 8.35 -11.14
N CYS A 664 5.73 7.64 -11.40
CA CYS A 664 4.79 8.00 -12.47
C CYS A 664 4.19 9.40 -12.26
N VAL A 665 3.76 9.73 -11.03
CA VAL A 665 3.21 11.06 -10.72
C VAL A 665 4.25 12.15 -10.89
N ARG A 666 5.50 11.97 -10.43
CA ARG A 666 6.59 12.95 -10.62
C ARG A 666 6.87 13.24 -12.08
N TRP A 667 6.84 12.19 -12.91
CA TRP A 667 7.01 12.29 -14.35
C TRP A 667 5.86 13.07 -15.01
N TRP A 668 4.61 12.72 -14.69
CA TRP A 668 3.45 13.43 -15.25
C TRP A 668 3.28 14.85 -14.71
N ASP A 669 3.66 15.12 -13.47
CA ASP A 669 3.61 16.46 -12.91
C ASP A 669 4.53 17.40 -13.71
N CYS A 670 5.71 16.91 -14.11
CA CYS A 670 6.61 17.62 -15.01
C CYS A 670 5.99 17.80 -16.42
N HIS A 671 5.61 16.71 -17.09
CA HIS A 671 5.27 16.77 -18.52
C HIS A 671 3.82 17.13 -18.85
N LEU A 672 2.86 16.87 -17.95
CA LEU A 672 1.44 17.16 -18.19
C LEU A 672 0.96 18.44 -17.50
N LYS A 673 1.61 18.83 -16.40
CA LYS A 673 1.24 20.01 -15.59
C LYS A 673 2.31 21.12 -15.56
N GLY A 674 3.54 20.85 -16.00
CA GLY A 674 4.63 21.83 -15.97
C GLY A 674 5.16 22.13 -14.57
N LEU A 675 4.96 21.24 -13.61
CA LEU A 675 5.45 21.38 -12.24
C LEU A 675 6.93 21.01 -12.15
N SER A 676 7.66 21.68 -11.25
CA SER A 676 9.07 21.35 -10.99
C SER A 676 9.16 20.13 -10.07
N THR A 677 9.64 19.00 -10.59
CA THR A 677 9.79 17.73 -9.85
C THR A 677 11.22 17.18 -9.84
N ASP A 678 12.16 17.94 -10.41
CA ASP A 678 13.56 17.58 -10.68
C ASP A 678 13.75 16.29 -11.50
N VAL A 679 12.67 15.67 -12.01
CA VAL A 679 12.72 14.36 -12.69
C VAL A 679 13.63 14.37 -13.92
N MET A 680 13.71 15.51 -14.62
CA MET A 680 14.58 15.70 -15.79
C MET A 680 16.01 16.09 -15.45
N LYS A 681 16.33 16.36 -14.18
CA LYS A 681 17.71 16.60 -13.70
C LYS A 681 18.36 15.34 -13.16
N GLU A 682 17.58 14.28 -12.98
CA GLU A 682 18.11 12.99 -12.53
C GLU A 682 18.86 12.30 -13.68
N PRO A 683 19.75 11.34 -13.36
CA PRO A 683 20.44 10.55 -14.37
C PRO A 683 19.48 9.86 -15.34
N LEU A 684 19.92 9.72 -16.59
CA LEU A 684 19.15 9.17 -17.70
C LEU A 684 18.63 7.76 -17.38
N ILE A 685 19.49 6.90 -16.83
CA ILE A 685 19.17 5.52 -16.49
C ILE A 685 19.60 5.21 -15.06
N ARG A 686 18.69 4.61 -14.29
CA ARG A 686 18.97 4.02 -12.97
C ARG A 686 18.72 2.53 -13.02
N MET A 687 19.66 1.75 -12.53
CA MET A 687 19.59 0.30 -12.58
C MET A 687 20.02 -0.34 -11.25
N PHE A 688 19.40 -1.46 -10.91
CA PHE A 688 19.74 -2.20 -9.70
C PHE A 688 20.81 -3.25 -10.00
N LEU A 689 22.04 -2.98 -9.57
CA LEU A 689 23.13 -3.94 -9.65
C LEU A 689 22.97 -4.98 -8.54
N ARG A 690 22.55 -6.18 -8.94
CA ARG A 690 22.36 -7.35 -8.07
C ARG A 690 23.71 -7.89 -7.60
N ASP A 691 23.82 -8.27 -6.34
CA ASP A 691 24.96 -9.08 -5.86
C ASP A 691 24.78 -10.56 -6.26
N GLY A 692 25.80 -11.39 -6.14
CA GLY A 692 25.69 -12.83 -6.41
C GLY A 692 24.68 -13.50 -5.45
N ILE A 693 23.76 -14.29 -5.98
CA ILE A 693 22.70 -14.98 -5.23
C ILE A 693 22.82 -16.48 -5.41
N SER A 694 23.19 -17.15 -4.34
CA SER A 694 23.25 -18.61 -4.25
C SER A 694 21.87 -19.20 -3.94
N MET A 695 21.67 -20.50 -4.18
CA MET A 695 20.40 -21.21 -3.89
C MET A 695 20.02 -21.20 -2.41
N ALA A 696 20.98 -20.97 -1.51
CA ALA A 696 20.73 -20.73 -0.09
C ALA A 696 19.90 -19.46 0.18
N HIS A 697 19.85 -18.51 -0.77
CA HIS A 697 19.25 -17.19 -0.64
C HIS A 697 17.96 -17.01 -1.47
N LYS A 698 17.00 -17.94 -1.33
CA LYS A 698 15.61 -17.78 -1.84
C LYS A 698 14.81 -16.75 -1.04
N GLU A 699 15.32 -15.54 -0.94
CA GLU A 699 14.61 -14.43 -0.30
C GLU A 699 13.84 -13.61 -1.35
N ASP A 700 12.67 -13.11 -0.95
CA ASP A 700 11.84 -12.22 -1.79
C ASP A 700 12.52 -10.87 -2.11
N ILE A 701 13.65 -10.56 -1.46
CA ILE A 701 14.42 -9.33 -1.67
C ILE A 701 15.85 -9.72 -1.96
N TRP A 702 16.34 -9.34 -3.12
CA TRP A 702 17.69 -9.64 -3.56
C TRP A 702 18.69 -8.58 -3.08
N PRO A 703 19.87 -8.99 -2.58
CA PRO A 703 20.93 -8.06 -2.23
C PRO A 703 21.49 -7.37 -3.48
N GLY A 704 21.97 -6.14 -3.30
CA GLY A 704 22.50 -5.32 -4.38
C GLY A 704 22.39 -3.83 -4.07
N ARG A 705 22.65 -3.01 -5.08
CA ARG A 705 22.66 -1.54 -4.97
C ARG A 705 22.16 -0.87 -6.24
N TRP A 706 21.54 0.30 -6.07
CA TRP A 706 21.19 1.15 -7.21
C TRP A 706 22.44 1.88 -7.73
N VAL A 707 22.66 1.83 -9.04
CA VAL A 707 23.65 2.61 -9.78
C VAL A 707 22.93 3.48 -10.82
N ALA A 708 23.59 4.52 -11.30
CA ALA A 708 22.98 5.50 -12.19
C ALA A 708 24.00 6.00 -13.22
N GLU A 709 23.54 6.22 -14.44
CA GLU A 709 24.36 6.71 -15.55
C GLU A 709 23.63 7.86 -16.27
N ASP A 710 24.38 8.89 -16.64
CA ASP A 710 23.84 10.08 -17.31
C ASP A 710 23.68 9.88 -18.83
N CYS A 711 24.29 8.82 -19.39
CA CYS A 711 24.16 8.43 -20.79
C CYS A 711 24.20 6.92 -20.95
N TRP A 712 23.66 6.41 -22.05
CA TRP A 712 23.80 5.03 -22.47
C TRP A 712 24.10 4.96 -23.97
N PRO A 713 25.11 4.18 -24.43
CA PRO A 713 26.08 3.43 -23.63
C PRO A 713 26.89 4.31 -22.67
N SER A 714 27.18 3.79 -21.47
CA SER A 714 27.91 4.56 -20.45
C SER A 714 29.42 4.44 -20.63
N PRO A 715 30.20 5.53 -20.52
CA PRO A 715 31.67 5.48 -20.51
C PRO A 715 32.24 4.75 -19.28
N ASN A 716 31.42 4.53 -18.24
CA ASN A 716 31.81 3.76 -17.05
C ASN A 716 31.71 2.24 -17.28
N VAL A 717 31.07 1.81 -18.37
CA VAL A 717 30.95 0.40 -18.76
C VAL A 717 32.03 0.09 -19.79
N GLN A 718 32.92 -0.84 -19.45
CA GLN A 718 34.02 -1.24 -20.32
C GLN A 718 33.78 -2.66 -20.83
N LEU A 719 33.93 -2.85 -22.14
CA LEU A 719 33.91 -4.18 -22.74
C LEU A 719 35.14 -4.96 -22.29
N GLN A 720 34.91 -6.17 -21.78
CA GLN A 720 35.97 -7.12 -21.45
C GLN A 720 35.80 -8.37 -22.30
N GLU A 721 36.87 -8.78 -22.95
CA GLU A 721 36.89 -9.95 -23.81
C GLU A 721 37.50 -11.14 -23.07
N PHE A 722 36.80 -12.26 -23.11
CA PHE A 722 37.23 -13.53 -22.54
C PHE A 722 37.34 -14.59 -23.64
N ILE A 723 38.40 -15.38 -23.59
CA ILE A 723 38.70 -16.46 -24.53
C ILE A 723 38.25 -17.78 -23.92
N LEU A 724 37.53 -18.58 -24.73
CA LEU A 724 37.16 -19.96 -24.43
C LEU A 724 38.35 -20.87 -24.73
N HIS A 725 39.04 -21.35 -23.71
CA HIS A 725 40.19 -22.25 -23.88
C HIS A 725 39.77 -23.72 -23.96
N ASN A 726 40.65 -24.53 -24.55
CA ASN A 726 40.43 -25.97 -24.77
C ASN A 726 40.47 -26.81 -23.49
N ASP A 727 41.03 -26.27 -22.41
CA ASP A 727 41.02 -26.85 -21.06
C ASP A 727 39.77 -26.45 -20.25
N GLN A 728 38.70 -25.97 -20.92
CA GLN A 728 37.45 -25.50 -20.31
C GLN A 728 37.62 -24.27 -19.39
N ARG A 729 38.69 -23.49 -19.58
CA ARG A 729 38.89 -22.22 -18.87
C ARG A 729 38.35 -21.04 -19.69
N LEU A 730 37.74 -20.08 -19.00
CA LEU A 730 37.37 -18.76 -19.50
C LEU A 730 38.37 -17.72 -18.99
N ALA A 731 39.30 -17.26 -19.83
CA ALA A 731 40.37 -16.34 -19.42
C ALA A 731 40.27 -14.99 -20.12
N LEU A 732 40.64 -13.91 -19.45
CA LEU A 732 40.63 -12.56 -20.01
C LEU A 732 41.72 -12.45 -21.10
N THR A 733 41.45 -11.82 -22.25
CA THR A 733 42.41 -11.69 -23.37
C THR A 733 43.76 -11.07 -22.97
N THR A 734 43.78 -10.24 -21.91
CA THR A 734 45.02 -9.61 -21.39
C THR A 734 45.90 -10.55 -20.55
N GLU A 735 45.40 -11.71 -20.16
CA GLU A 735 46.18 -12.75 -19.49
C GLU A 735 46.86 -13.63 -20.54
N ASN A 736 48.16 -13.39 -20.81
CA ASN A 736 48.93 -14.17 -21.80
C ASN A 736 48.96 -15.68 -21.44
N TYR A 737 48.09 -16.46 -22.09
CA TYR A 737 47.99 -17.91 -21.92
C TYR A 737 49.33 -18.61 -22.14
N GLU A 738 50.05 -18.25 -23.20
CA GLU A 738 51.33 -18.86 -23.58
C GLU A 738 52.45 -18.63 -22.55
N GLN A 739 52.45 -17.48 -21.85
CA GLN A 739 53.44 -17.18 -20.81
C GLN A 739 53.10 -17.81 -19.45
N ALA A 740 51.83 -18.08 -19.17
CA ALA A 740 51.38 -18.61 -17.88
C ALA A 740 51.49 -20.14 -17.78
N THR A 741 51.30 -20.87 -18.89
CA THR A 741 51.26 -22.36 -18.88
C THR A 741 52.46 -23.01 -19.57
N GLY A 742 53.20 -22.27 -20.40
CA GLY A 742 54.30 -22.83 -21.21
C GLY A 742 53.84 -23.88 -22.24
N GLN A 743 52.54 -23.97 -22.51
CA GLN A 743 51.94 -24.88 -23.48
C GLN A 743 51.42 -24.08 -24.67
N GLU A 744 51.81 -24.47 -25.89
CA GLU A 744 51.20 -23.97 -27.13
C GLU A 744 49.69 -24.25 -27.11
N SER A 745 48.89 -23.29 -27.59
CA SER A 745 47.45 -23.48 -27.79
C SER A 745 47.23 -24.54 -28.88
N VAL A 746 46.98 -25.78 -28.50
CA VAL A 746 46.57 -26.83 -29.44
C VAL A 746 45.12 -26.55 -29.80
N GLU A 747 44.81 -26.19 -31.06
CA GLU A 747 43.43 -26.13 -31.55
C GLU A 747 42.76 -27.50 -31.35
N SER A 748 41.79 -27.60 -30.43
CA SER A 748 40.98 -28.79 -30.26
C SER A 748 39.51 -28.46 -30.45
N ASN A 749 38.82 -29.23 -31.28
CA ASN A 749 37.38 -29.09 -31.47
C ASN A 749 36.63 -29.59 -30.23
N VAL A 750 35.77 -28.76 -29.66
CA VAL A 750 34.83 -29.16 -28.60
C VAL A 750 33.53 -29.65 -29.25
N PHE A 751 33.08 -30.85 -28.86
CA PHE A 751 31.88 -31.47 -29.41
C PHE A 751 30.71 -31.33 -28.44
N VAL A 752 29.83 -30.36 -28.69
CA VAL A 752 28.61 -30.16 -27.91
C VAL A 752 27.55 -31.17 -28.36
N LYS A 753 27.08 -32.05 -27.47
CA LYS A 753 25.96 -32.96 -27.74
C LYS A 753 24.65 -32.38 -27.21
N SER A 754 23.65 -32.25 -28.07
CA SER A 754 22.31 -31.84 -27.64
C SER A 754 21.58 -32.98 -26.93
N SER A 755 20.98 -32.68 -25.77
CA SER A 755 20.04 -33.54 -25.08
C SER A 755 18.62 -33.05 -25.36
N PHE A 756 17.64 -33.97 -25.42
CA PHE A 756 16.22 -33.58 -25.48
C PHE A 756 15.76 -32.82 -24.22
N LEU A 757 16.55 -32.87 -23.14
CA LEU A 757 16.29 -32.15 -21.89
C LEU A 757 16.94 -30.76 -21.84
N SER A 758 17.83 -30.40 -22.77
CA SER A 758 18.50 -29.09 -22.77
C SER A 758 17.48 -27.96 -22.78
N GLY A 759 17.60 -27.00 -21.86
CA GLY A 759 16.66 -25.89 -21.67
C GLY A 759 15.51 -26.14 -20.69
N SER A 760 15.37 -27.35 -20.13
CA SER A 760 14.31 -27.68 -19.16
C SER A 760 14.38 -26.88 -17.84
N TRP A 761 15.54 -26.32 -17.49
CA TRP A 761 15.73 -25.44 -16.33
C TRP A 761 16.04 -23.98 -16.74
N GLY A 762 15.57 -23.55 -17.92
CA GLY A 762 15.64 -22.16 -18.37
C GLY A 762 14.68 -21.19 -17.66
N GLY A 763 14.06 -21.57 -16.55
CA GLY A 763 13.14 -20.71 -15.81
C GLY A 763 11.78 -20.53 -16.49
N LEU A 764 11.02 -19.56 -15.98
CA LEU A 764 9.59 -19.44 -16.23
C LEU A 764 9.20 -18.04 -16.70
N PRO A 765 9.56 -17.57 -17.91
CA PRO A 765 9.19 -16.23 -18.37
C PRO A 765 7.70 -15.94 -18.16
N LEU A 766 7.39 -14.73 -17.68
CA LEU A 766 6.02 -14.29 -17.37
C LEU A 766 5.32 -15.12 -16.26
N ALA A 767 6.07 -15.69 -15.31
CA ALA A 767 5.54 -16.32 -14.09
C ALA A 767 4.99 -15.32 -13.06
N PHE A 768 5.37 -14.04 -13.16
CA PHE A 768 5.08 -12.99 -12.20
C PHE A 768 5.66 -13.28 -10.79
N SER A 769 6.76 -14.04 -10.72
CA SER A 769 7.38 -14.55 -9.49
C SER A 769 8.89 -14.68 -9.61
N LEU A 770 9.52 -15.20 -8.54
CA LEU A 770 10.93 -15.63 -8.52
C LEU A 770 11.25 -16.72 -9.55
N ASP A 771 10.25 -17.38 -10.11
CA ASP A 771 10.45 -18.49 -11.05
C ASP A 771 10.82 -17.99 -12.46
N GLU A 772 10.70 -16.69 -12.77
CA GLU A 772 11.03 -16.15 -14.10
C GLU A 772 12.50 -16.34 -14.48
N LEU A 773 13.40 -15.95 -13.58
CA LEU A 773 14.84 -16.17 -13.72
C LEU A 773 15.27 -17.34 -12.81
N PRO A 774 15.74 -18.47 -13.38
CA PRO A 774 16.13 -19.62 -12.58
C PRO A 774 17.46 -19.35 -11.87
N ILE A 775 17.50 -19.57 -10.55
CA ILE A 775 18.69 -19.36 -9.73
C ILE A 775 19.53 -20.64 -9.52
N GLU A 776 19.16 -21.73 -10.17
CA GLU A 776 19.91 -23.01 -10.15
C GLU A 776 20.06 -23.52 -11.58
N GLN A 777 21.30 -23.75 -12.00
CA GLN A 777 21.68 -24.10 -13.36
C GLN A 777 22.53 -25.37 -13.45
N GLY A 778 22.92 -25.98 -12.34
CA GLY A 778 23.76 -27.20 -12.32
C GLY A 778 23.15 -28.36 -13.11
N PHE A 779 21.82 -28.47 -13.20
CA PHE A 779 21.18 -29.46 -14.08
C PHE A 779 21.40 -29.18 -15.57
N GLU A 780 21.40 -27.91 -15.98
CA GLU A 780 21.73 -27.52 -17.37
C GLU A 780 23.22 -27.59 -17.64
N ASP A 781 24.05 -27.28 -16.64
CA ASP A 781 25.51 -27.35 -16.75
C ASP A 781 25.96 -28.79 -17.03
N ASN A 782 25.34 -29.78 -16.39
CA ASN A 782 25.55 -31.21 -16.70
C ASN A 782 25.13 -31.63 -18.14
N LEU A 783 24.36 -30.79 -18.84
CA LEU A 783 23.89 -31.02 -20.20
C LEU A 783 24.54 -30.07 -21.21
N SER A 784 25.52 -29.26 -20.78
CA SER A 784 26.20 -28.23 -21.55
C SER A 784 27.71 -28.44 -21.53
N GLU A 785 28.40 -27.81 -22.48
CA GLU A 785 29.84 -27.58 -22.31
C GLU A 785 30.01 -26.27 -21.53
N CYS A 786 30.85 -26.30 -20.50
CA CYS A 786 31.04 -25.20 -19.55
C CYS A 786 32.48 -24.69 -19.60
N TRP A 787 32.64 -23.37 -19.62
CA TRP A 787 33.92 -22.69 -19.46
C TRP A 787 33.85 -21.77 -18.26
N GLU A 788 34.81 -21.92 -17.34
CA GLU A 788 34.79 -21.21 -16.07
C GLU A 788 36.03 -20.33 -15.91
N THR A 789 35.86 -19.15 -15.31
CA THR A 789 36.99 -18.34 -14.88
C THR A 789 37.70 -19.01 -13.72
N VAL A 790 38.96 -18.65 -13.48
CA VAL A 790 39.54 -18.86 -12.15
C VAL A 790 38.70 -18.13 -11.10
N MET A 791 38.78 -18.55 -9.84
CA MET A 791 38.06 -17.88 -8.76
C MET A 791 38.37 -16.37 -8.75
N LEU A 792 37.34 -15.54 -8.91
CA LEU A 792 37.48 -14.09 -8.96
C LEU A 792 37.85 -13.56 -7.57
N ASN A 793 39.03 -12.94 -7.47
CA ASN A 793 39.54 -12.39 -6.20
C ASN A 793 38.93 -11.02 -5.84
N LYS A 794 38.12 -10.45 -6.73
CA LYS A 794 37.44 -9.17 -6.55
C LYS A 794 36.02 -9.26 -7.12
N PRO A 795 35.04 -8.56 -6.54
CA PRO A 795 33.72 -8.45 -7.14
C PRO A 795 33.82 -7.81 -8.54
N THR A 796 33.24 -8.49 -9.54
CA THR A 796 33.17 -7.99 -10.92
C THR A 796 31.72 -7.66 -11.24
N ALA A 797 31.45 -6.39 -11.57
CA ALA A 797 30.12 -5.96 -11.99
C ALA A 797 29.95 -6.19 -13.50
N ILE A 798 28.84 -6.80 -13.89
CA ILE A 798 28.48 -7.03 -15.30
C ILE A 798 27.19 -6.27 -15.60
N VAL A 799 27.24 -5.38 -16.58
CA VAL A 799 26.10 -4.57 -17.05
C VAL A 799 26.22 -4.40 -18.55
N GLY A 800 25.13 -4.57 -19.29
CA GLY A 800 25.06 -4.36 -20.74
C GLY A 800 24.61 -5.62 -21.47
N PHE A 801 25.10 -5.80 -22.68
CA PHE A 801 24.77 -6.91 -23.58
C PHE A 801 25.96 -7.85 -23.73
N PRO A 802 26.07 -8.91 -22.93
CA PRO A 802 27.06 -9.97 -23.16
C PRO A 802 26.93 -10.56 -24.57
N GLU A 803 28.08 -10.77 -25.21
CA GLU A 803 28.17 -11.41 -26.52
C GLU A 803 29.07 -12.64 -26.45
N VAL A 804 28.74 -13.66 -27.23
CA VAL A 804 29.60 -14.81 -27.46
C VAL A 804 29.85 -14.98 -28.94
N HIS A 805 31.13 -15.07 -29.29
CA HIS A 805 31.61 -15.20 -30.66
C HIS A 805 32.07 -16.65 -30.84
N LEU A 806 31.39 -17.41 -31.70
CA LEU A 806 31.63 -18.83 -31.88
C LEU A 806 31.99 -19.13 -33.33
N GLN A 807 33.02 -19.94 -33.52
CA GLN A 807 33.26 -20.64 -34.77
C GLN A 807 32.71 -22.06 -34.61
N LEU A 808 31.73 -22.42 -35.44
CA LEU A 808 31.02 -23.69 -35.28
C LEU A 808 30.87 -24.48 -36.57
N SER A 809 30.64 -25.77 -36.39
CA SER A 809 30.24 -26.69 -37.45
C SER A 809 29.10 -27.58 -36.92
N SER A 810 28.20 -27.98 -37.81
CA SER A 810 27.05 -28.83 -37.49
C SER A 810 27.01 -29.98 -38.49
N ASP A 811 26.70 -31.18 -38.00
CA ASP A 811 26.43 -32.36 -38.85
C ASP A 811 25.03 -32.29 -39.50
N ARG A 812 24.24 -31.27 -39.15
CA ARG A 812 22.91 -30.99 -39.68
C ARG A 812 22.83 -29.62 -40.38
N PRO A 813 22.01 -29.51 -41.45
CA PRO A 813 21.80 -28.25 -42.16
C PRO A 813 21.00 -27.21 -41.35
N CYS A 814 20.28 -27.64 -40.31
CA CYS A 814 19.58 -26.77 -39.38
C CYS A 814 20.01 -27.15 -37.96
N ALA A 815 20.42 -26.15 -37.18
CA ALA A 815 20.83 -26.33 -35.80
C ALA A 815 20.54 -25.06 -34.99
N LEU A 816 20.38 -25.22 -33.68
CA LEU A 816 20.21 -24.13 -32.73
C LEU A 816 21.43 -24.11 -31.81
N VAL A 817 21.84 -22.93 -31.39
CA VAL A 817 22.82 -22.75 -30.31
C VAL A 817 22.19 -21.94 -29.19
N ALA A 818 22.54 -22.29 -27.96
CA ALA A 818 22.19 -21.52 -26.77
C ALA A 818 23.47 -21.33 -25.95
N ALA A 819 23.67 -20.13 -25.39
CA ALA A 819 24.72 -19.87 -24.41
C ALA A 819 24.12 -19.20 -23.19
N ARG A 820 24.70 -19.52 -22.04
CA ARG A 820 24.28 -19.02 -20.74
C ARG A 820 25.48 -18.40 -20.06
N LEU A 821 25.28 -17.21 -19.48
CA LEU A 821 26.22 -16.61 -18.56
C LEU A 821 25.71 -16.87 -17.14
N CYS A 822 26.51 -17.56 -16.34
CA CYS A 822 26.16 -17.96 -14.98
C CYS A 822 27.15 -17.41 -13.96
N ASP A 823 26.67 -17.15 -12.75
CA ASP A 823 27.47 -16.89 -11.56
C ASP A 823 27.70 -18.22 -10.84
N VAL A 824 28.97 -18.64 -10.72
CA VAL A 824 29.36 -19.93 -10.13
C VAL A 824 29.96 -19.69 -8.74
N PHE A 825 29.34 -20.25 -7.72
CA PHE A 825 29.71 -20.06 -6.33
C PHE A 825 30.78 -21.06 -5.86
N PRO A 826 31.56 -20.76 -4.80
CA PRO A 826 32.61 -21.66 -4.30
C PRO A 826 32.13 -23.05 -3.85
N ASN A 827 30.83 -23.21 -3.61
CA ASN A 827 30.19 -24.49 -3.27
C ASN A 827 29.74 -25.29 -4.52
N GLY A 828 29.97 -24.78 -5.73
CA GLY A 828 29.57 -25.38 -6.99
C GLY A 828 28.13 -25.06 -7.43
N GLU A 829 27.39 -24.22 -6.69
CA GLU A 829 26.09 -23.71 -7.16
C GLU A 829 26.28 -22.79 -8.37
N SER A 830 25.34 -22.82 -9.31
CA SER A 830 25.39 -22.06 -10.55
C SER A 830 24.07 -21.32 -10.75
N ALA A 831 24.11 -20.00 -10.84
CA ALA A 831 22.92 -19.15 -10.97
C ALA A 831 22.92 -18.40 -12.31
N LEU A 832 21.78 -18.37 -13.00
CA LEU A 832 21.69 -17.68 -14.29
C LEU A 832 21.83 -16.15 -14.11
N ILE A 833 22.67 -15.53 -14.93
CA ILE A 833 22.73 -14.07 -15.12
C ILE A 833 21.90 -13.69 -16.34
N THR A 834 22.23 -14.26 -17.51
CA THR A 834 21.52 -14.04 -18.78
C THR A 834 21.75 -15.21 -19.74
N ARG A 835 20.99 -15.26 -20.85
CA ARG A 835 21.10 -16.32 -21.88
C ARG A 835 20.76 -15.82 -23.28
N GLY A 836 21.53 -16.26 -24.27
CA GLY A 836 21.24 -16.06 -25.69
C GLY A 836 20.82 -17.36 -26.37
N VAL A 837 19.97 -17.26 -27.39
CA VAL A 837 19.64 -18.36 -28.30
C VAL A 837 19.69 -17.87 -29.75
N LEU A 838 20.22 -18.70 -30.65
CA LEU A 838 20.32 -18.39 -32.07
C LEU A 838 19.97 -19.61 -32.91
N ASN A 839 19.04 -19.43 -33.84
CA ASN A 839 18.83 -20.36 -34.94
C ASN A 839 19.92 -20.13 -35.97
N LEU A 840 20.79 -21.13 -36.16
CA LEU A 840 21.99 -20.99 -36.97
C LEU A 840 21.69 -20.85 -38.47
N THR A 841 20.45 -21.06 -38.91
CA THR A 841 20.05 -20.69 -40.28
C THR A 841 19.88 -19.19 -40.45
N HIS A 842 19.86 -18.40 -39.37
CA HIS A 842 19.68 -16.95 -39.35
C HIS A 842 21.01 -16.19 -39.08
N ILE A 843 22.18 -16.83 -39.21
CA ILE A 843 23.49 -16.20 -38.94
C ILE A 843 23.69 -14.90 -39.76
N SER A 844 23.19 -14.88 -40.99
CA SER A 844 23.32 -13.71 -41.87
C SER A 844 22.25 -12.64 -41.63
N GLY A 845 21.23 -12.92 -40.82
CA GLY A 845 20.08 -12.06 -40.60
C GLY A 845 18.76 -12.83 -40.49
N HIS A 846 17.68 -12.11 -40.19
CA HIS A 846 16.35 -12.68 -39.97
C HIS A 846 15.38 -12.49 -41.14
N SER A 847 15.78 -11.85 -42.24
CA SER A 847 14.93 -11.74 -43.43
C SER A 847 14.82 -13.07 -44.16
N SER A 848 13.81 -13.23 -45.02
CA SER A 848 13.65 -14.44 -45.82
C SER A 848 14.85 -14.69 -46.75
N GLU A 849 15.53 -13.63 -47.19
CA GLU A 849 16.72 -13.68 -48.03
C GLU A 849 17.97 -14.14 -47.25
N ASP A 850 18.08 -13.73 -45.98
CA ASP A 850 19.22 -14.06 -45.12
C ASP A 850 19.19 -15.50 -44.59
N ILE A 851 17.99 -16.07 -44.46
CA ILE A 851 17.79 -17.40 -43.89
C ILE A 851 18.27 -18.46 -44.87
N GLN A 852 19.34 -19.15 -44.50
CA GLN A 852 19.97 -20.18 -45.33
C GLN A 852 20.35 -21.40 -44.48
N PRO A 853 20.25 -22.63 -45.01
CA PRO A 853 20.83 -23.79 -44.37
C PRO A 853 22.31 -23.59 -44.05
N LEU A 854 22.78 -24.20 -42.96
CA LEU A 854 24.18 -24.18 -42.59
C LEU A 854 25.05 -24.82 -43.66
N GLN A 855 26.11 -24.10 -44.04
CA GLN A 855 27.26 -24.63 -44.77
C GLN A 855 28.39 -24.84 -43.77
N SER A 856 29.28 -25.81 -44.00
CA SER A 856 30.35 -26.16 -43.06
C SER A 856 31.28 -24.96 -42.78
N ASN A 857 31.68 -24.78 -41.51
CA ASN A 857 32.62 -23.78 -40.99
C ASN A 857 32.16 -22.31 -41.15
N LYS A 858 31.12 -21.90 -40.41
CA LYS A 858 30.71 -20.49 -40.32
C LYS A 858 31.00 -19.91 -38.94
N ASN A 859 31.45 -18.66 -38.92
CA ASN A 859 31.54 -17.84 -37.71
C ASN A 859 30.17 -17.24 -37.42
N CYS A 860 29.75 -17.22 -36.16
CA CYS A 860 28.54 -16.52 -35.72
C CYS A 860 28.78 -15.74 -34.44
N ILE A 861 28.07 -14.63 -34.31
CA ILE A 861 28.01 -13.83 -33.09
C ILE A 861 26.61 -14.03 -32.52
N MET A 862 26.53 -14.31 -31.22
CA MET A 862 25.26 -14.41 -30.50
C MET A 862 25.26 -13.43 -29.34
N HIS A 863 24.19 -12.65 -29.24
CA HIS A 863 23.93 -11.75 -28.13
C HIS A 863 23.10 -12.49 -27.07
N SER A 864 23.35 -12.19 -25.79
CA SER A 864 22.52 -12.68 -24.69
C SER A 864 21.16 -12.00 -24.68
#